data_AF-A0A8T5LRM7-F1
#
_entry.id   AF-A0A8T5LRM7-F1
#
_cell.length_a   1.000
_cell.length_b   1.000
_cell.length_c   1.000
_cell.angle_alpha   90.00
_cell.angle_beta   90.00
_cell.angle_gamma   90.00
#
_symmetry.space_group_name_H-M   'P 1'
#
loop_
_entity.id
_entity.type
_entity.pdbx_description
1 polymer ?
#
loop_
_entity_poly.entity_id
_entity_poly.type
_entity_poly.pdbx_seq_one_letter_code
_entity_poly.pdbx_strand_id
1 'polypeptide(L)'
;MQIRLGQPNLSNFKIGQAGEFDYSGSQAIKALKEEGIKTILINPNIATIQTSDYLADKVYFVPVEPSFVERIIVKEKPDGIMLAFGGQTALNCGVELHKQGILGKYKVEVLGTPVKAIEETEDRDLFVKKLTEIGLKTPKGLAVKTVKDALKAGDKIGYPVMCRVAYALGGLGSGIARNKEALKKIVSEALSKAPQVLIEEWIGGWKEVEYEVVRDKYDNCITVCNMENFDPMGIHTGESIVVAPSQTLTNSEYHKLREIAIRLIRHIGIVGECNIQYALDPNSEDYRIIEVNARLSRSSALASKATGYPLAFIAAKLALGYSLTEVNNSITKVTAACFEPALDYCVVKIPRWDLTKFRKVSKLIGSEMKSVGEIMAIGRKFEEALQKAIRMLGIGMEGAVCNDVDIENLEEEIRNPTDKRVYAIAKALQKGVSVKSIHDMSKIDNWFLEKIKNIVDVEKKLAKVNINTLKIALLKEAKQLGFSDIQIAKLTKTDELSVRRLRKRLGLVPYVKQIDTLAAEYPAKTNYLYLTYNGSRDDIEVGQQNQVAVLGGGAYRIGSSVEFDWCCVNSVLTLRKLGYKTIMINYNPETVSTDYDICDKLYFDELSFETVMDIYEKENLFGFIISMGGQIPNTLAMPLHKLGVNILGTSPVSIDNAEDRNKFSILLDELGIDQPEWNELTNIAEAKKFGKKVGYPLLVRPSYVLSGAAMAVVQNEKDMEKFLNKAAAVSKEHPVVISKFIEDAREIE
;
A
#
# COMPACT_ATOMS: atom_id res chain seq x y z
N MET A 1 -25.29 -18.20 13.10
CA MET A 1 -24.08 -18.66 12.39
C MET A 1 -23.97 -17.85 11.11
N GLN A 2 -22.84 -17.22 10.81
CA GLN A 2 -22.74 -16.29 9.67
C GLN A 2 -21.65 -16.71 8.69
N ILE A 3 -21.94 -16.64 7.38
CA ILE A 3 -20.94 -16.86 6.32
C ILE A 3 -20.28 -15.53 5.96
N ARG A 4 -18.96 -15.57 5.82
CA ARG A 4 -18.17 -14.51 5.22
C ARG A 4 -17.42 -15.05 4.01
N LEU A 5 -17.51 -14.32 2.89
CA LEU A 5 -16.80 -14.64 1.66
C LEU A 5 -15.47 -13.87 1.60
N GLY A 6 -14.38 -14.59 1.32
CA GLY A 6 -13.02 -14.07 1.17
C GLY A 6 -12.62 -13.78 -0.28
N GLN A 7 -11.31 -13.69 -0.50
CA GLN A 7 -10.64 -13.38 -1.78
C GLN A 7 -10.51 -14.64 -2.69
N PRO A 8 -10.16 -14.54 -3.99
CA PRO A 8 -10.49 -15.57 -4.99
C PRO A 8 -9.67 -16.87 -4.95
N ASN A 9 -10.15 -17.86 -5.74
CA ASN A 9 -9.56 -19.16 -6.16
C ASN A 9 -8.04 -19.29 -6.01
N LEU A 10 -7.57 -20.49 -5.64
CA LEU A 10 -6.21 -21.09 -5.51
C LEU A 10 -4.91 -20.28 -5.86
N SER A 11 -4.95 -19.22 -6.67
CA SER A 11 -3.90 -18.23 -6.87
C SER A 11 -4.17 -16.92 -6.08
N ASN A 12 -3.36 -16.72 -5.04
CA ASN A 12 -3.38 -15.69 -4.00
C ASN A 12 -3.14 -14.26 -4.54
N PHE A 13 -3.99 -13.29 -4.15
CA PHE A 13 -3.97 -11.84 -4.45
C PHE A 13 -3.79 -11.40 -5.92
N LYS A 14 -4.46 -10.30 -6.28
CA LYS A 14 -4.37 -9.72 -7.61
C LYS A 14 -4.07 -8.25 -7.50
N ILE A 15 -3.42 -7.67 -8.51
CA ILE A 15 -3.31 -6.21 -8.62
C ILE A 15 -4.73 -5.63 -8.51
N GLY A 16 -4.91 -4.68 -7.58
CA GLY A 16 -6.22 -4.09 -7.27
C GLY A 16 -7.02 -4.80 -6.16
N GLN A 17 -6.60 -5.98 -5.68
CA GLN A 17 -7.21 -6.72 -4.57
C GLN A 17 -6.14 -7.49 -3.77
N ALA A 18 -5.62 -6.87 -2.71
CA ALA A 18 -4.48 -7.36 -1.93
C ALA A 18 -4.88 -7.62 -0.46
N GLY A 19 -3.96 -7.33 0.47
CA GLY A 19 -4.11 -7.70 1.89
C GLY A 19 -5.17 -6.89 2.64
N GLU A 20 -5.68 -5.79 2.07
CA GLU A 20 -6.68 -4.93 2.70
C GLU A 20 -7.95 -5.71 3.13
N PHE A 21 -8.24 -6.81 2.44
CA PHE A 21 -9.38 -7.69 2.72
C PHE A 21 -9.07 -8.81 3.74
N ASP A 22 -7.80 -9.14 3.96
CA ASP A 22 -7.40 -9.92 5.12
C ASP A 22 -7.51 -9.07 6.40
N TYR A 23 -7.02 -7.84 6.36
CA TYR A 23 -7.18 -6.88 7.45
C TYR A 23 -8.66 -6.61 7.78
N SER A 24 -9.42 -6.11 6.79
CA SER A 24 -10.85 -5.79 6.97
C SER A 24 -11.63 -7.02 7.43
N GLY A 25 -11.19 -8.17 6.94
CA GLY A 25 -11.81 -9.42 7.27
C GLY A 25 -11.60 -9.93 8.66
N SER A 26 -10.35 -9.85 9.11
CA SER A 26 -9.98 -10.19 10.46
C SER A 26 -10.72 -9.31 11.46
N GLN A 27 -10.85 -8.01 11.15
CA GLN A 27 -11.63 -7.06 11.95
C GLN A 27 -13.12 -7.41 12.00
N ALA A 28 -13.74 -7.80 10.88
CA ALA A 28 -15.13 -8.24 10.88
C ALA A 28 -15.35 -9.48 11.76
N ILE A 29 -14.46 -10.47 11.68
CA ILE A 29 -14.56 -11.69 12.50
C ILE A 29 -14.39 -11.37 13.98
N LYS A 30 -13.47 -10.46 14.35
CA LYS A 30 -13.33 -9.97 15.72
C LYS A 30 -14.63 -9.33 16.23
N ALA A 31 -15.23 -8.44 15.43
CA ALA A 31 -16.49 -7.78 15.78
C ALA A 31 -17.63 -8.80 16.03
N LEU A 32 -17.74 -9.82 15.19
CA LEU A 32 -18.73 -10.90 15.33
C LEU A 32 -18.49 -11.75 16.59
N LYS A 33 -17.22 -12.07 16.88
CA LYS A 33 -16.85 -12.87 18.05
C LYS A 33 -17.16 -12.17 19.36
N GLU A 34 -16.96 -10.86 19.43
CA GLU A 34 -17.35 -10.06 20.61
C GLU A 34 -18.85 -10.15 20.91
N GLU A 35 -19.68 -10.35 19.89
CA GLU A 35 -21.13 -10.52 20.01
C GLU A 35 -21.55 -11.99 20.24
N GLY A 36 -20.59 -12.90 20.43
CA GLY A 36 -20.86 -14.34 20.60
C GLY A 36 -21.41 -15.03 19.36
N ILE A 37 -21.25 -14.43 18.17
CA ILE A 37 -21.78 -14.96 16.91
C ILE A 37 -20.81 -15.99 16.34
N LYS A 38 -21.31 -17.19 16.04
CA LYS A 38 -20.55 -18.23 15.33
C LYS A 38 -20.26 -17.81 13.90
N THR A 39 -19.00 -17.93 13.50
CA THR A 39 -18.45 -17.46 12.22
C THR A 39 -18.01 -18.60 11.31
N ILE A 40 -18.38 -18.52 10.04
CA ILE A 40 -17.92 -19.37 8.96
C ILE A 40 -17.19 -18.49 7.95
N LEU A 41 -15.92 -18.77 7.70
CA LEU A 41 -15.15 -18.08 6.68
C LEU A 41 -14.94 -19.00 5.47
N ILE A 42 -15.18 -18.47 4.27
CA ILE A 42 -14.85 -19.11 3.00
C ILE A 42 -13.74 -18.30 2.35
N ASN A 43 -12.50 -18.76 2.43
CA ASN A 43 -11.36 -18.10 1.81
C ASN A 43 -10.31 -19.15 1.40
N PRO A 44 -10.02 -19.32 0.11
CA PRO A 44 -9.01 -20.26 -0.38
C PRO A 44 -7.57 -19.81 -0.10
N ASN A 45 -7.32 -18.53 0.22
CA ASN A 45 -5.98 -18.04 0.48
C ASN A 45 -5.50 -18.48 1.88
N ILE A 46 -4.60 -19.47 1.90
CA ILE A 46 -4.05 -20.08 3.13
C ILE A 46 -3.14 -19.15 3.93
N ALA A 47 -2.54 -18.14 3.29
CA ALA A 47 -1.55 -17.27 3.92
C ALA A 47 -2.17 -16.14 4.77
N THR A 48 -3.50 -16.02 4.79
CA THR A 48 -4.19 -14.91 5.47
C THR A 48 -4.34 -15.12 6.97
N ILE A 49 -4.31 -14.04 7.76
CA ILE A 49 -4.59 -14.11 9.20
C ILE A 49 -6.03 -14.58 9.44
N GLN A 50 -6.98 -14.11 8.64
CA GLN A 50 -8.39 -14.47 8.80
C GLN A 50 -8.67 -15.97 8.72
N THR A 51 -7.82 -16.73 8.03
CA THR A 51 -7.91 -18.20 7.91
C THR A 51 -7.21 -18.96 9.03
N SER A 52 -6.63 -18.27 10.01
CA SER A 52 -6.00 -18.90 11.17
C SER A 52 -7.05 -19.56 12.08
N ASP A 53 -6.68 -20.68 12.68
CA ASP A 53 -7.54 -21.54 13.50
C ASP A 53 -8.14 -20.84 14.73
N TYR A 54 -7.47 -19.82 15.25
CA TYR A 54 -7.92 -19.05 16.39
C TYR A 54 -8.93 -17.96 16.02
N LEU A 55 -9.14 -17.63 14.74
CA LEU A 55 -9.93 -16.46 14.35
C LEU A 55 -11.38 -16.78 13.96
N ALA A 56 -11.66 -17.71 13.04
CA ALA A 56 -13.04 -18.10 12.71
C ALA A 56 -13.40 -19.46 13.33
N ASP A 57 -14.68 -19.73 13.61
CA ASP A 57 -15.10 -21.03 14.18
C ASP A 57 -14.99 -22.17 13.15
N LYS A 58 -15.22 -21.86 11.87
CA LYS A 58 -15.01 -22.77 10.75
C LYS A 58 -14.40 -22.04 9.56
N VAL A 59 -13.38 -22.64 8.96
CA VAL A 59 -12.70 -22.12 7.77
C VAL A 59 -12.82 -23.11 6.62
N TYR A 60 -13.18 -22.62 5.45
CA TYR A 60 -13.30 -23.38 4.21
C TYR A 60 -12.33 -22.83 3.16
N PHE A 61 -11.31 -23.64 2.83
CA PHE A 61 -10.35 -23.37 1.77
C PHE A 61 -10.88 -23.84 0.41
N VAL A 62 -11.93 -23.17 -0.08
CA VAL A 62 -12.56 -23.48 -1.38
C VAL A 62 -12.73 -22.22 -2.23
N PRO A 63 -12.87 -22.36 -3.56
CA PRO A 63 -13.28 -21.27 -4.45
C PRO A 63 -14.47 -20.47 -3.91
N VAL A 64 -14.39 -19.14 -4.01
CA VAL A 64 -15.50 -18.23 -3.67
C VAL A 64 -16.41 -18.09 -4.88
N GLU A 65 -17.09 -19.18 -5.21
CA GLU A 65 -18.00 -19.30 -6.35
C GLU A 65 -19.38 -19.78 -5.87
N PRO A 66 -20.49 -19.37 -6.53
CA PRO A 66 -21.85 -19.68 -6.07
C PRO A 66 -22.10 -21.16 -5.80
N SER A 67 -21.53 -22.06 -6.62
CA SER A 67 -21.69 -23.51 -6.49
C SER A 67 -21.04 -24.08 -5.22
N PHE A 68 -19.87 -23.59 -4.83
CA PHE A 68 -19.18 -23.99 -3.60
C PHE A 68 -19.84 -23.36 -2.37
N VAL A 69 -20.19 -22.07 -2.47
CA VAL A 69 -20.85 -21.34 -1.38
C VAL A 69 -22.23 -21.94 -1.09
N GLU A 70 -23.03 -22.31 -2.10
CA GLU A 70 -24.32 -22.99 -1.88
C GLU A 70 -24.14 -24.29 -1.11
N ARG A 71 -23.16 -25.13 -1.46
CA ARG A 71 -22.88 -26.39 -0.74
C ARG A 71 -22.56 -26.14 0.73
N ILE A 72 -21.84 -25.07 1.04
CA ILE A 72 -21.53 -24.68 2.42
C ILE A 72 -22.77 -24.13 3.11
N ILE A 73 -23.60 -23.31 2.45
CA ILE A 73 -24.90 -22.85 2.98
C ILE A 73 -25.79 -24.05 3.35
N VAL A 74 -25.88 -25.06 2.47
CA VAL A 74 -26.66 -26.28 2.71
C VAL A 74 -26.15 -27.06 3.92
N LYS A 75 -24.83 -27.18 4.05
CA LYS A 75 -24.17 -27.94 5.13
C LYS A 75 -24.26 -27.23 6.47
N GLU A 76 -23.96 -25.93 6.50
CA GLU A 76 -23.76 -25.15 7.72
C GLU A 76 -25.00 -24.37 8.16
N LYS A 77 -25.96 -24.14 7.24
CA LYS A 77 -27.24 -23.46 7.50
C LYS A 77 -27.06 -22.12 8.23
N PRO A 78 -26.32 -21.16 7.66
CA PRO A 78 -26.13 -19.85 8.28
C PRO A 78 -27.42 -19.01 8.29
N ASP A 79 -27.51 -18.10 9.25
CA ASP A 79 -28.62 -17.14 9.35
C ASP A 79 -28.37 -15.90 8.48
N GLY A 80 -27.09 -15.50 8.33
CA GLY A 80 -26.71 -14.31 7.59
C GLY A 80 -25.39 -14.43 6.84
N ILE A 81 -25.19 -13.55 5.86
CA ILE A 81 -24.00 -13.46 5.02
C ILE A 81 -23.52 -12.01 4.91
N MET A 82 -22.21 -11.80 5.10
CA MET A 82 -21.57 -10.49 4.95
C MET A 82 -20.78 -10.42 3.65
N LEU A 83 -21.15 -9.51 2.74
CA LEU A 83 -20.59 -9.41 1.39
C LEU A 83 -19.54 -8.29 1.23
N ALA A 84 -19.57 -7.27 2.08
CA ALA A 84 -18.77 -6.05 1.95
C ALA A 84 -17.28 -6.18 2.34
N PHE A 85 -16.82 -7.36 2.78
CA PHE A 85 -15.50 -7.53 3.41
C PHE A 85 -14.51 -8.40 2.62
N GLY A 86 -14.88 -8.86 1.42
CA GLY A 86 -14.07 -9.75 0.59
C GLY A 86 -13.77 -9.18 -0.80
N GLY A 87 -13.87 -7.85 -0.94
CA GLY A 87 -13.70 -7.16 -2.21
C GLY A 87 -14.76 -7.55 -3.24
N GLN A 88 -14.44 -7.38 -4.52
CA GLN A 88 -15.38 -7.69 -5.59
C GLN A 88 -15.70 -9.17 -5.70
N THR A 89 -14.78 -10.06 -5.32
CA THR A 89 -15.03 -11.50 -5.35
C THR A 89 -16.23 -11.87 -4.49
N ALA A 90 -16.26 -11.37 -3.25
CA ALA A 90 -17.39 -11.57 -2.33
C ALA A 90 -18.67 -10.89 -2.84
N LEU A 91 -18.59 -9.66 -3.34
CA LEU A 91 -19.75 -8.94 -3.89
C LEU A 91 -20.37 -9.69 -5.08
N ASN A 92 -19.57 -10.03 -6.09
CA ASN A 92 -20.05 -10.73 -7.29
C ASN A 92 -20.67 -12.08 -6.94
N CYS A 93 -20.02 -12.86 -6.07
CA CYS A 93 -20.57 -14.14 -5.62
C CYS A 93 -21.89 -13.95 -4.86
N GLY A 94 -21.98 -12.95 -3.98
CA GLY A 94 -23.18 -12.65 -3.21
C GLY A 94 -24.37 -12.18 -4.06
N VAL A 95 -24.10 -11.28 -5.01
CA VAL A 95 -25.09 -10.81 -5.99
C VAL A 95 -25.60 -11.98 -6.85
N GLU A 96 -24.70 -12.86 -7.30
CA GLU A 96 -25.09 -14.02 -8.10
C GLU A 96 -25.92 -15.04 -7.30
N LEU A 97 -25.54 -15.31 -6.04
CA LEU A 97 -26.35 -16.13 -5.12
C LEU A 97 -27.75 -15.55 -4.90
N HIS A 98 -27.87 -14.23 -4.84
CA HIS A 98 -29.15 -13.54 -4.74
C HIS A 98 -29.98 -13.70 -6.02
N LYS A 99 -29.37 -13.45 -7.19
CA LYS A 99 -30.01 -13.60 -8.52
C LYS A 99 -30.51 -15.01 -8.79
N GLN A 100 -29.76 -16.03 -8.36
CA GLN A 100 -30.16 -17.43 -8.45
C GLN A 100 -31.25 -17.83 -7.43
N GLY A 101 -31.67 -16.92 -6.55
CA GLY A 101 -32.67 -17.17 -5.50
C GLY A 101 -32.16 -18.08 -4.37
N ILE A 102 -30.86 -18.38 -4.31
CA ILE A 102 -30.25 -19.30 -3.33
C ILE A 102 -30.39 -18.73 -1.92
N LEU A 103 -30.08 -17.44 -1.72
CA LEU A 103 -30.18 -16.79 -0.41
C LEU A 103 -31.62 -16.85 0.13
N GLY A 104 -32.61 -16.58 -0.71
CA GLY A 104 -34.03 -16.69 -0.35
C GLY A 104 -34.46 -18.14 -0.07
N LYS A 105 -34.04 -19.10 -0.90
CA LYS A 105 -34.33 -20.53 -0.76
C LYS A 105 -33.89 -21.08 0.60
N TYR A 106 -32.72 -20.67 1.09
CA TYR A 106 -32.17 -21.14 2.38
C TYR A 106 -32.35 -20.13 3.53
N LYS A 107 -33.09 -19.04 3.32
CA LYS A 107 -33.36 -17.98 4.32
C LYS A 107 -32.08 -17.36 4.92
N VAL A 108 -31.08 -17.13 4.09
CA VAL A 108 -29.84 -16.45 4.48
C VAL A 108 -29.99 -14.95 4.24
N GLU A 109 -29.92 -14.16 5.30
CA GLU A 109 -30.05 -12.70 5.24
C GLU A 109 -28.72 -12.03 4.82
N VAL A 110 -28.78 -11.01 3.96
CA VAL A 110 -27.59 -10.20 3.65
C VAL A 110 -27.45 -9.12 4.71
N LEU A 111 -26.36 -9.16 5.47
CA LEU A 111 -26.10 -8.25 6.57
C LEU A 111 -25.28 -7.04 6.11
N GLY A 112 -25.66 -5.85 6.59
CA GLY A 112 -25.06 -4.58 6.17
C GLY A 112 -25.73 -4.02 4.92
N THR A 113 -24.94 -3.67 3.92
CA THR A 113 -25.46 -3.02 2.71
C THR A 113 -26.32 -3.99 1.89
N PRO A 114 -27.57 -3.64 1.55
CA PRO A 114 -28.45 -4.50 0.77
C PRO A 114 -27.91 -4.79 -0.64
N VAL A 115 -28.26 -5.96 -1.20
CA VAL A 115 -27.86 -6.34 -2.58
C VAL A 115 -28.30 -5.30 -3.61
N LYS A 116 -29.50 -4.71 -3.43
CA LYS A 116 -29.98 -3.63 -4.30
C LYS A 116 -29.04 -2.42 -4.30
N ALA A 117 -28.58 -1.98 -3.14
CA ALA A 117 -27.65 -0.85 -3.02
C ALA A 117 -26.31 -1.18 -3.68
N ILE A 118 -25.82 -2.41 -3.52
CA ILE A 118 -24.61 -2.91 -4.20
C ILE A 118 -24.78 -2.85 -5.72
N GLU A 119 -25.88 -3.37 -6.26
CA GLU A 119 -26.17 -3.32 -7.69
C GLU A 119 -26.29 -1.89 -8.23
N GLU A 120 -26.92 -0.99 -7.48
CA GLU A 120 -27.07 0.41 -7.83
C GLU A 120 -25.74 1.19 -7.86
N THR A 121 -24.72 0.75 -7.10
CA THR A 121 -23.37 1.36 -7.13
C THR A 121 -22.43 0.72 -8.13
N GLU A 122 -22.54 -0.60 -8.35
CA GLU A 122 -21.65 -1.36 -9.22
C GLU A 122 -22.05 -1.24 -10.70
N ASP A 123 -23.34 -1.12 -10.98
CA ASP A 123 -23.84 -0.86 -12.33
C ASP A 123 -23.80 0.63 -12.64
N ARG A 124 -22.96 1.01 -13.62
CA ARG A 124 -22.73 2.41 -13.98
C ARG A 124 -24.00 3.11 -14.48
N ASP A 125 -24.85 2.43 -15.23
CA ASP A 125 -26.08 3.03 -15.77
C ASP A 125 -27.10 3.26 -14.64
N LEU A 126 -27.19 2.34 -13.66
CA LEU A 126 -28.01 2.54 -12.46
C LEU A 126 -27.44 3.66 -11.58
N PHE A 127 -26.14 3.70 -11.38
CA PHE A 127 -25.47 4.71 -10.58
C PHE A 127 -25.72 6.13 -11.10
N VAL A 128 -25.55 6.35 -12.41
CA VAL A 128 -25.84 7.64 -13.06
C VAL A 128 -27.32 8.02 -12.91
N LYS A 129 -28.24 7.07 -13.03
CA LYS A 129 -29.67 7.32 -12.79
C LYS A 129 -29.92 7.75 -11.34
N LYS A 130 -29.34 7.06 -10.37
CA LYS A 130 -29.44 7.42 -8.93
C LYS A 130 -28.89 8.81 -8.63
N LEU A 131 -27.79 9.20 -9.25
CA LEU A 131 -27.25 10.55 -9.12
C LEU A 131 -28.16 11.61 -9.75
N THR A 132 -28.72 11.30 -10.92
CA THR A 132 -29.63 12.21 -11.63
C THR A 132 -30.92 12.45 -10.83
N GLU A 133 -31.46 11.41 -10.17
CA GLU A 133 -32.66 11.51 -9.31
C GLU A 133 -32.55 12.62 -8.24
N ILE A 134 -31.34 12.86 -7.72
CA ILE A 134 -31.08 13.86 -6.67
C ILE A 134 -30.20 15.04 -7.14
N GLY A 135 -30.13 15.25 -8.46
CA GLY A 135 -29.46 16.40 -9.08
C GLY A 135 -27.94 16.46 -8.84
N LEU A 136 -27.29 15.32 -8.62
CA LEU A 136 -25.84 15.22 -8.48
C LEU A 136 -25.15 15.07 -9.84
N LYS A 137 -23.91 15.55 -9.92
CA LYS A 137 -23.17 15.63 -11.18
C LYS A 137 -22.25 14.43 -11.38
N THR A 138 -22.36 13.74 -12.51
CA THR A 138 -21.40 12.75 -13.02
C THR A 138 -20.70 13.26 -14.26
N PRO A 139 -19.55 12.70 -14.65
CA PRO A 139 -18.98 12.98 -15.96
C PRO A 139 -20.04 12.77 -17.05
N LYS A 140 -20.12 13.71 -17.99
CA LYS A 140 -20.99 13.56 -19.17
C LYS A 140 -20.49 12.38 -19.99
N GLY A 141 -21.29 11.34 -20.12
CA GLY A 141 -20.89 10.13 -20.84
C GLY A 141 -22.02 9.41 -21.53
N LEU A 142 -21.65 8.49 -22.43
CA LEU A 142 -22.55 7.63 -23.19
C LEU A 142 -22.03 6.19 -23.17
N ALA A 143 -22.87 5.28 -22.68
CA ALA A 143 -22.58 3.86 -22.72
C ALA A 143 -22.85 3.31 -24.13
N VAL A 144 -21.89 2.61 -24.70
CA VAL A 144 -21.90 2.14 -26.09
C VAL A 144 -21.43 0.70 -26.18
N LYS A 145 -21.94 -0.04 -27.17
CA LYS A 145 -21.62 -1.46 -27.39
C LYS A 145 -20.87 -1.72 -28.70
N THR A 146 -20.66 -0.68 -29.50
CA THR A 146 -19.99 -0.79 -30.80
C THR A 146 -18.96 0.32 -30.97
N VAL A 147 -17.89 0.02 -31.73
CA VAL A 147 -16.88 1.03 -32.10
C VAL A 147 -17.54 2.22 -32.81
N LYS A 148 -18.52 1.98 -33.69
CA LYS A 148 -19.21 3.04 -34.44
C LYS A 148 -19.94 4.02 -33.52
N ASP A 149 -20.64 3.51 -32.51
CA ASP A 149 -21.37 4.35 -31.56
C ASP A 149 -20.41 5.06 -30.60
N ALA A 150 -19.29 4.43 -30.25
CA ALA A 150 -18.23 5.09 -29.48
C ALA A 150 -17.64 6.30 -30.21
N LEU A 151 -17.36 6.18 -31.51
CA LEU A 151 -16.87 7.31 -32.30
C LEU A 151 -17.88 8.46 -32.38
N LYS A 152 -19.18 8.15 -32.51
CA LYS A 152 -20.25 9.17 -32.45
C LYS A 152 -20.32 9.84 -31.07
N ALA A 153 -20.17 9.05 -30.00
CA ALA A 153 -20.13 9.58 -28.64
C ALA A 153 -18.93 10.52 -28.45
N GLY A 154 -17.75 10.14 -28.93
CA GLY A 154 -16.55 10.98 -28.92
C GLY A 154 -16.74 12.29 -29.71
N ASP A 155 -17.35 12.22 -30.90
CA ASP A 155 -17.65 13.42 -31.71
C ASP A 155 -18.69 14.34 -31.03
N LYS A 156 -19.64 13.78 -30.27
CA LYS A 156 -20.66 14.53 -29.53
C LYS A 156 -20.14 15.17 -28.24
N ILE A 157 -19.28 14.46 -27.50
CA ILE A 157 -18.70 14.94 -26.23
C ILE A 157 -17.57 15.94 -26.50
N GLY A 158 -16.77 15.68 -27.53
CA GLY A 158 -15.56 16.44 -27.87
C GLY A 158 -14.30 15.78 -27.29
N TYR A 159 -13.25 15.70 -28.09
CA TYR A 159 -11.97 15.12 -27.67
C TYR A 159 -11.13 16.12 -26.87
N PRO A 160 -10.26 15.65 -25.94
CA PRO A 160 -10.07 14.25 -25.53
C PRO A 160 -11.28 13.66 -24.77
N VAL A 161 -11.46 12.34 -24.86
CA VAL A 161 -12.48 11.58 -24.11
C VAL A 161 -11.85 10.43 -23.34
N MET A 162 -12.45 10.07 -22.22
CA MET A 162 -12.10 8.86 -21.47
C MET A 162 -12.93 7.68 -21.98
N CYS A 163 -12.30 6.53 -22.20
CA CYS A 163 -12.97 5.25 -22.42
C CYS A 163 -12.79 4.37 -21.19
N ARG A 164 -13.88 3.83 -20.64
CA ARG A 164 -13.87 2.89 -19.51
C ARG A 164 -14.67 1.64 -19.83
N VAL A 165 -14.21 0.51 -19.31
CA VAL A 165 -14.92 -0.78 -19.43
C VAL A 165 -15.96 -0.90 -18.31
N ALA A 166 -17.17 -1.37 -18.62
CA ALA A 166 -18.18 -1.67 -17.60
C ALA A 166 -17.83 -2.96 -16.83
N TYR A 167 -18.19 -3.04 -15.55
CA TYR A 167 -17.95 -4.19 -14.65
C TYR A 167 -16.48 -4.61 -14.48
N ALA A 168 -15.54 -3.67 -14.63
CA ALA A 168 -14.11 -3.90 -14.42
C ALA A 168 -13.61 -3.16 -13.17
N LEU A 169 -12.68 -3.78 -12.44
CA LEU A 169 -11.97 -3.19 -11.31
C LEU A 169 -10.62 -2.64 -11.74
N GLY A 170 -10.08 -1.69 -10.98
CA GLY A 170 -8.71 -1.20 -11.18
C GLY A 170 -8.50 -0.53 -12.53
N GLY A 171 -9.57 -0.11 -13.20
CA GLY A 171 -9.55 0.51 -14.54
C GLY A 171 -9.07 -0.38 -15.68
N LEU A 172 -9.16 -1.70 -15.56
CA LEU A 172 -8.78 -2.65 -16.62
C LEU A 172 -9.40 -2.28 -17.98
N GLY A 173 -8.56 -2.07 -18.99
CA GLY A 173 -9.00 -1.71 -20.36
C GLY A 173 -9.51 -0.27 -20.53
N SER A 174 -9.35 0.59 -19.52
CA SER A 174 -9.63 2.02 -19.63
C SER A 174 -8.49 2.78 -20.34
N GLY A 175 -8.80 3.94 -20.92
CA GLY A 175 -7.76 4.76 -21.54
C GLY A 175 -8.28 6.06 -22.14
N ILE A 176 -7.35 7.00 -22.33
CA ILE A 176 -7.63 8.34 -22.83
C ILE A 176 -7.49 8.36 -24.36
N ALA A 177 -8.55 8.76 -25.04
CA ALA A 177 -8.53 8.97 -26.47
C ALA A 177 -8.44 10.47 -26.77
N ARG A 178 -7.28 10.91 -27.29
CA ARG A 178 -7.06 12.32 -27.70
C ARG A 178 -7.64 12.64 -29.07
N ASN A 179 -7.97 11.64 -29.87
CA ASN A 179 -8.53 11.76 -31.21
C ASN A 179 -9.33 10.49 -31.57
N LYS A 180 -9.95 10.54 -32.75
CA LYS A 180 -10.82 9.50 -33.28
C LYS A 180 -10.10 8.17 -33.50
N GLU A 181 -8.86 8.20 -33.98
CA GLU A 181 -8.02 7.04 -34.23
C GLU A 181 -7.65 6.33 -32.93
N ALA A 182 -7.25 7.10 -31.91
CA ALA A 182 -6.95 6.58 -30.57
C ALA A 182 -8.20 5.95 -29.94
N LEU A 183 -9.37 6.61 -30.07
CA LEU A 183 -10.63 6.08 -29.54
C LEU A 183 -10.99 4.75 -30.19
N LYS A 184 -10.86 4.66 -31.52
CA LYS A 184 -11.11 3.42 -32.26
C LYS A 184 -10.26 2.27 -31.74
N LYS A 185 -8.96 2.51 -31.50
CA LYS A 185 -8.03 1.49 -30.99
C LYS A 185 -8.42 1.03 -29.58
N ILE A 186 -8.61 1.98 -28.65
CA ILE A 186 -8.93 1.69 -27.25
C ILE A 186 -10.25 0.92 -27.15
N VAL A 187 -11.29 1.39 -27.84
CA VAL A 187 -12.62 0.77 -27.79
C VAL A 187 -12.63 -0.61 -28.44
N SER A 188 -11.88 -0.82 -29.53
CA SER A 188 -11.80 -2.14 -30.18
C SER A 188 -11.18 -3.18 -29.25
N GLU A 189 -10.14 -2.79 -28.50
CA GLU A 189 -9.54 -3.66 -27.50
C GLU A 189 -10.46 -3.89 -26.30
N ALA A 190 -11.08 -2.82 -25.78
CA ALA A 190 -11.98 -2.88 -24.65
C ALA A 190 -13.22 -3.76 -24.93
N LEU A 191 -13.87 -3.59 -26.09
CA LEU A 191 -15.05 -4.39 -26.47
C LEU A 191 -14.72 -5.85 -26.81
N SER A 192 -13.43 -6.19 -27.04
CA SER A 192 -13.03 -7.61 -27.16
C SER A 192 -13.04 -8.35 -25.82
N LYS A 193 -13.02 -7.61 -24.71
CA LYS A 193 -12.97 -8.12 -23.34
C LYS A 193 -14.27 -7.88 -22.58
N ALA A 194 -15.14 -6.97 -23.05
CA ALA A 194 -16.36 -6.59 -22.36
C ALA A 194 -17.52 -6.25 -23.33
N PRO A 195 -18.77 -6.48 -22.92
CA PRO A 195 -19.93 -6.25 -23.79
C PRO A 195 -20.30 -4.77 -23.99
N GLN A 196 -19.71 -3.85 -23.20
CA GLN A 196 -20.05 -2.43 -23.19
C GLN A 196 -18.84 -1.61 -22.72
N VAL A 197 -18.71 -0.40 -23.26
CA VAL A 197 -17.78 0.63 -22.77
C VAL A 197 -18.51 1.95 -22.56
N LEU A 198 -17.96 2.80 -21.70
CA LEU A 198 -18.47 4.13 -21.39
C LEU A 198 -17.49 5.16 -21.97
N ILE A 199 -18.00 6.06 -22.82
CA ILE A 199 -17.23 7.19 -23.36
C ILE A 199 -17.63 8.45 -22.59
N GLU A 200 -16.68 9.08 -21.90
CA GLU A 200 -16.93 10.20 -20.98
C GLU A 200 -16.10 11.44 -21.34
N GLU A 201 -16.59 12.61 -20.90
CA GLU A 201 -15.83 13.85 -20.92
C GLU A 201 -14.49 13.69 -20.18
N TRP A 202 -13.42 14.23 -20.78
CA TRP A 202 -12.11 14.22 -20.15
C TRP A 202 -11.98 15.38 -19.16
N ILE A 203 -11.90 15.01 -17.88
CA ILE A 203 -11.69 15.92 -16.74
C ILE A 203 -10.26 15.79 -16.17
N GLY A 204 -9.30 15.38 -16.99
CA GLY A 204 -7.95 15.17 -16.50
C GLY A 204 -7.25 16.47 -16.12
N GLY A 205 -6.48 16.40 -15.03
CA GLY A 205 -5.91 17.58 -14.40
C GLY A 205 -6.79 18.22 -13.32
N TRP A 206 -8.03 17.75 -13.14
CA TRP A 206 -8.84 18.09 -11.97
C TRP A 206 -8.26 17.44 -10.71
N LYS A 207 -8.54 18.02 -9.54
CA LYS A 207 -8.17 17.42 -8.25
C LYS A 207 -9.00 16.15 -8.06
N GLU A 208 -8.37 15.06 -7.62
CA GLU A 208 -9.06 13.83 -7.26
C GLU A 208 -9.12 13.71 -5.73
N VAL A 209 -10.33 13.57 -5.19
CA VAL A 209 -10.62 13.59 -3.75
C VAL A 209 -11.49 12.41 -3.38
N GLU A 210 -11.18 11.75 -2.28
CA GLU A 210 -11.93 10.59 -1.78
C GLU A 210 -12.46 10.85 -0.38
N TYR A 211 -13.62 10.26 -0.06
CA TYR A 211 -14.17 10.25 1.29
C TYR A 211 -14.55 8.82 1.68
N GLU A 212 -14.19 8.43 2.91
CA GLU A 212 -14.71 7.24 3.56
C GLU A 212 -15.93 7.62 4.39
N VAL A 213 -17.07 7.03 4.06
CA VAL A 213 -18.37 7.37 4.66
C VAL A 213 -18.87 6.16 5.43
N VAL A 214 -19.36 6.40 6.65
CA VAL A 214 -19.99 5.37 7.48
C VAL A 214 -21.41 5.77 7.79
N ARG A 215 -22.36 4.86 7.57
CA ARG A 215 -23.78 5.07 7.82
C ARG A 215 -24.40 3.89 8.56
N ASP A 216 -25.14 4.16 9.63
CA ASP A 216 -25.93 3.15 10.33
C ASP A 216 -27.39 3.09 9.85
N LYS A 217 -28.15 2.09 10.33
CA LYS A 217 -29.58 1.93 9.98
C LYS A 217 -30.48 3.01 10.60
N TYR A 218 -29.97 3.82 11.53
CA TYR A 218 -30.68 4.90 12.21
C TYR A 218 -30.42 6.26 11.55
N ASP A 219 -29.75 6.26 10.39
CA ASP A 219 -29.44 7.42 9.56
C ASP A 219 -28.38 8.38 10.12
N ASN A 220 -27.62 7.94 11.14
CA ASN A 220 -26.36 8.58 11.49
C ASN A 220 -25.38 8.33 10.36
N CYS A 221 -24.77 9.39 9.83
CA CYS A 221 -23.90 9.33 8.66
C CYS A 221 -22.74 10.32 8.85
N ILE A 222 -21.52 9.80 8.84
CA ILE A 222 -20.28 10.53 9.13
C ILE A 222 -19.25 10.30 8.02
N THR A 223 -18.38 11.28 7.80
CA THR A 223 -17.21 11.13 6.91
C THR A 223 -15.95 10.95 7.73
N VAL A 224 -15.46 9.71 7.81
CA VAL A 224 -14.38 9.29 8.72
C VAL A 224 -13.01 9.79 8.27
N CYS A 225 -12.77 9.79 6.96
CA CYS A 225 -11.51 10.26 6.41
C CYS A 225 -11.77 10.90 5.05
N ASN A 226 -11.05 11.96 4.76
CA ASN A 226 -10.99 12.53 3.43
C ASN A 226 -9.53 12.52 2.95
N MET A 227 -9.36 12.17 1.68
CA MET A 227 -8.06 11.97 1.06
C MET A 227 -7.95 12.82 -0.19
N GLU A 228 -6.81 13.45 -0.37
CA GLU A 228 -6.48 14.23 -1.57
C GLU A 228 -5.37 13.53 -2.33
N ASN A 229 -5.60 13.26 -3.61
CA ASN A 229 -4.59 12.68 -4.48
C ASN A 229 -3.58 13.76 -4.88
N PHE A 230 -2.30 13.48 -4.66
CA PHE A 230 -1.19 14.32 -5.14
C PHE A 230 -1.16 14.32 -6.68
N ASP A 231 -1.37 13.14 -7.26
CA ASP A 231 -1.52 12.96 -8.69
C ASP A 231 -2.96 13.34 -9.11
N PRO A 232 -3.14 14.19 -10.14
CA PRO A 232 -4.48 14.64 -10.53
C PRO A 232 -5.25 13.58 -11.32
N MET A 233 -6.54 13.83 -11.52
CA MET A 233 -7.45 12.98 -12.31
C MET A 233 -6.80 12.52 -13.62
N GLY A 234 -6.84 11.21 -13.85
CA GLY A 234 -6.22 10.54 -15.00
C GLY A 234 -5.24 9.44 -14.59
N ILE A 235 -4.77 9.46 -13.35
CA ILE A 235 -4.06 8.36 -12.68
C ILE A 235 -5.02 7.77 -11.65
N HIS A 236 -5.18 6.45 -11.62
CA HIS A 236 -6.07 5.80 -10.65
C HIS A 236 -5.58 6.07 -9.23
N THR A 237 -6.49 6.31 -8.29
CA THR A 237 -6.18 6.43 -6.84
C THR A 237 -5.22 5.36 -6.28
N GLY A 238 -5.33 4.10 -6.74
CA GLY A 238 -4.42 3.02 -6.39
C GLY A 238 -2.99 3.20 -6.91
N GLU A 239 -2.81 3.90 -8.04
CA GLU A 239 -1.54 4.31 -8.66
C GLU A 239 -1.07 5.70 -8.22
N SER A 240 -1.89 6.46 -7.50
CA SER A 240 -1.58 7.82 -7.08
C SER A 240 -0.85 7.84 -5.74
N ILE A 241 0.01 8.84 -5.57
CA ILE A 241 0.38 9.31 -4.22
C ILE A 241 -0.87 9.97 -3.61
N VAL A 242 -1.20 9.61 -2.37
CA VAL A 242 -2.42 10.08 -1.69
C VAL A 242 -2.07 10.65 -0.32
N VAL A 243 -2.76 11.72 0.07
CA VAL A 243 -2.52 12.44 1.32
C VAL A 243 -3.80 12.49 2.16
N ALA A 244 -3.68 12.23 3.46
CA ALA A 244 -4.75 12.42 4.44
C ALA A 244 -4.29 13.35 5.58
N PRO A 245 -5.12 14.32 6.01
CA PRO A 245 -6.37 14.77 5.38
C PRO A 245 -6.11 15.53 4.05
N SER A 246 -7.15 16.00 3.36
CA SER A 246 -6.97 16.93 2.23
C SER A 246 -6.25 18.21 2.66
N GLN A 247 -5.40 18.77 1.80
CA GLN A 247 -4.54 19.91 2.09
C GLN A 247 -4.98 21.21 1.39
N THR A 248 -5.61 21.10 0.21
CA THR A 248 -5.84 22.26 -0.68
C THR A 248 -7.30 22.59 -0.91
N LEU A 249 -8.21 21.93 -0.18
CA LEU A 249 -9.63 22.27 -0.17
C LEU A 249 -9.87 23.46 0.75
N THR A 250 -10.63 24.43 0.28
CA THR A 250 -11.26 25.43 1.14
C THR A 250 -12.34 24.78 2.00
N ASN A 251 -12.70 25.44 3.11
CA ASN A 251 -13.78 24.96 3.98
C ASN A 251 -15.12 24.81 3.24
N SER A 252 -15.39 25.69 2.27
CA SER A 252 -16.59 25.62 1.42
C SER A 252 -16.59 24.35 0.56
N GLU A 253 -15.48 24.09 -0.15
CA GLU A 253 -15.32 22.88 -0.97
C GLU A 253 -15.41 21.61 -0.12
N TYR A 254 -14.73 21.58 1.03
CA TYR A 254 -14.78 20.45 1.97
C TYR A 254 -16.22 20.14 2.40
N HIS A 255 -16.95 21.12 2.94
CA HIS A 255 -18.31 20.88 3.42
C HIS A 255 -19.29 20.56 2.29
N LYS A 256 -19.08 21.14 1.10
CA LYS A 256 -19.88 20.82 -0.09
C LYS A 256 -19.71 19.35 -0.48
N LEU A 257 -18.48 18.87 -0.62
CA LEU A 257 -18.21 17.48 -0.96
C LEU A 257 -18.71 16.53 0.13
N ARG A 258 -18.50 16.88 1.41
CA ARG A 258 -19.03 16.14 2.57
C ARG A 258 -20.56 16.03 2.54
N GLU A 259 -21.28 17.14 2.30
CA GLU A 259 -22.75 17.14 2.21
C GLU A 259 -23.23 16.25 1.06
N ILE A 260 -22.58 16.35 -0.10
CA ILE A 260 -22.88 15.52 -1.27
C ILE A 260 -22.70 14.04 -0.93
N ALA A 261 -21.61 13.67 -0.24
CA ALA A 261 -21.34 12.30 0.17
C ALA A 261 -22.50 11.77 1.02
N ILE A 262 -22.81 12.47 2.12
CA ILE A 262 -23.88 12.07 3.05
C ILE A 262 -25.22 11.95 2.31
N ARG A 263 -25.56 12.93 1.46
CA ARG A 263 -26.82 12.92 0.70
C ARG A 263 -26.91 11.73 -0.25
N LEU A 264 -25.83 11.40 -0.94
CA LEU A 264 -25.80 10.26 -1.85
C LEU A 264 -25.90 8.93 -1.12
N ILE A 265 -25.10 8.73 -0.07
CA ILE A 265 -25.05 7.46 0.67
C ILE A 265 -26.41 7.17 1.31
N ARG A 266 -27.10 8.21 1.80
CA ARG A 266 -28.50 8.12 2.26
C ARG A 266 -29.46 7.70 1.16
N HIS A 267 -29.36 8.32 -0.02
CA HIS A 267 -30.24 8.03 -1.16
C HIS A 267 -30.11 6.58 -1.66
N ILE A 268 -28.89 6.06 -1.71
CA ILE A 268 -28.61 4.66 -2.13
C ILE A 268 -29.04 3.67 -1.03
N GLY A 269 -29.02 4.10 0.24
CA GLY A 269 -29.42 3.24 1.36
C GLY A 269 -28.32 2.30 1.83
N ILE A 270 -27.06 2.73 1.72
CA ILE A 270 -25.91 1.98 2.22
C ILE A 270 -25.95 1.92 3.75
N VAL A 271 -25.60 0.76 4.30
CA VAL A 271 -25.46 0.51 5.75
C VAL A 271 -24.14 -0.20 6.00
N GLY A 272 -23.30 0.37 6.84
CA GLY A 272 -21.90 0.01 6.98
C GLY A 272 -21.00 1.13 6.47
N GLU A 273 -20.02 0.78 5.64
CA GLU A 273 -19.01 1.70 5.13
C GLU A 273 -19.01 1.70 3.59
N CYS A 274 -18.65 2.84 3.01
CA CYS A 274 -18.35 2.96 1.59
C CYS A 274 -17.35 4.09 1.29
N ASN A 275 -16.60 3.92 0.20
CA ASN A 275 -15.74 4.96 -0.37
C ASN A 275 -16.47 5.71 -1.50
N ILE A 276 -16.31 7.03 -1.56
CA ILE A 276 -16.80 7.88 -2.65
C ILE A 276 -15.64 8.69 -3.25
N GLN A 277 -15.62 8.81 -4.57
CA GLN A 277 -14.58 9.52 -5.31
C GLN A 277 -15.14 10.72 -6.08
N TYR A 278 -14.39 11.82 -6.05
CA TYR A 278 -14.73 13.08 -6.69
C TYR A 278 -13.59 13.57 -7.59
N ALA A 279 -13.97 14.19 -8.69
CA ALA A 279 -13.13 15.16 -9.37
C ALA A 279 -13.61 16.57 -9.02
N LEU A 280 -12.72 17.45 -8.57
CA LEU A 280 -12.98 18.86 -8.27
C LEU A 280 -12.17 19.76 -9.20
N ASP A 281 -12.83 20.74 -9.83
CA ASP A 281 -12.17 21.72 -10.69
C ASP A 281 -11.19 22.56 -9.86
N PRO A 282 -9.91 22.68 -10.22
CA PRO A 282 -8.95 23.46 -9.43
C PRO A 282 -9.22 24.97 -9.41
N ASN A 283 -10.11 25.47 -10.27
CA ASN A 283 -10.40 26.91 -10.42
C ASN A 283 -11.84 27.31 -10.05
N SER A 284 -12.68 26.35 -9.63
CA SER A 284 -14.06 26.61 -9.23
C SER A 284 -14.59 25.49 -8.35
N GLU A 285 -15.77 25.67 -7.75
CA GLU A 285 -16.40 24.58 -6.99
C GLU A 285 -17.22 23.61 -7.88
N ASP A 286 -16.96 23.54 -9.19
CA ASP A 286 -17.58 22.50 -10.03
C ASP A 286 -16.95 21.14 -9.74
N TYR A 287 -17.79 20.10 -9.67
CA TYR A 287 -17.36 18.76 -9.28
C TYR A 287 -18.06 17.69 -10.11
N ARG A 288 -17.47 16.48 -10.14
CA ARG A 288 -18.07 15.26 -10.68
C ARG A 288 -17.87 14.13 -9.69
N ILE A 289 -18.91 13.34 -9.45
CA ILE A 289 -18.81 12.07 -8.71
C ILE A 289 -18.35 11.01 -9.69
N ILE A 290 -17.24 10.35 -9.37
CA ILE A 290 -16.61 9.35 -10.23
C ILE A 290 -17.20 7.97 -9.96
N GLU A 291 -17.27 7.57 -8.69
CA GLU A 291 -17.84 6.30 -8.26
C GLU A 291 -18.13 6.29 -6.76
N VAL A 292 -18.93 5.29 -6.35
CA VAL A 292 -19.09 4.86 -4.96
C VAL A 292 -18.81 3.37 -4.91
N ASN A 293 -17.92 2.96 -4.00
CA ASN A 293 -17.65 1.57 -3.70
C ASN A 293 -18.41 1.20 -2.42
N ALA A 294 -19.54 0.48 -2.55
CA ALA A 294 -20.41 0.11 -1.41
C ALA A 294 -19.87 -1.08 -0.58
N ARG A 295 -18.58 -1.01 -0.25
CA ARG A 295 -17.84 -2.03 0.49
C ARG A 295 -16.54 -1.45 1.04
N LEU A 296 -15.91 -2.23 1.92
CA LEU A 296 -14.53 -2.00 2.32
C LEU A 296 -13.62 -2.02 1.08
N SER A 297 -12.58 -1.21 1.15
CA SER A 297 -11.67 -0.90 0.05
C SER A 297 -10.23 -0.74 0.55
N ARG A 298 -9.28 -0.61 -0.37
CA ARG A 298 -7.91 -0.21 -0.02
C ARG A 298 -7.89 1.15 0.67
N SER A 299 -8.65 2.10 0.15
CA SER A 299 -8.84 3.43 0.75
C SER A 299 -9.40 3.34 2.17
N SER A 300 -10.30 2.40 2.46
CA SER A 300 -10.82 2.16 3.82
C SER A 300 -9.77 1.59 4.79
N ALA A 301 -8.88 0.71 4.30
CA ALA A 301 -7.77 0.21 5.11
C ALA A 301 -6.79 1.35 5.40
N LEU A 302 -6.38 2.09 4.38
CA LEU A 302 -5.55 3.29 4.50
C LEU A 302 -6.14 4.30 5.49
N ALA A 303 -7.42 4.65 5.34
CA ALA A 303 -8.13 5.56 6.24
C ALA A 303 -8.20 5.04 7.67
N SER A 304 -8.42 3.73 7.87
CA SER A 304 -8.40 3.14 9.20
C SER A 304 -7.04 3.31 9.87
N LYS A 305 -5.95 3.11 9.12
CA LYS A 305 -4.59 3.31 9.64
C LYS A 305 -4.24 4.78 9.82
N ALA A 306 -4.71 5.66 8.94
CA ALA A 306 -4.44 7.09 9.01
C ALA A 306 -5.14 7.74 10.21
N THR A 307 -6.39 7.37 10.47
CA THR A 307 -7.24 8.00 11.49
C THR A 307 -7.23 7.26 12.83
N GLY A 308 -6.82 5.99 12.85
CA GLY A 308 -7.02 5.07 13.97
C GLY A 308 -8.45 4.53 14.10
N TYR A 309 -9.39 5.00 13.28
CA TYR A 309 -10.80 4.59 13.31
C TYR A 309 -10.98 3.23 12.60
N PRO A 310 -11.39 2.14 13.28
CA PRO A 310 -11.39 0.80 12.68
C PRO A 310 -12.64 0.57 11.81
N LEU A 311 -12.63 1.09 10.57
CA LEU A 311 -13.79 1.11 9.67
C LEU A 311 -14.46 -0.26 9.49
N ALA A 312 -13.68 -1.32 9.24
CA ALA A 312 -14.22 -2.65 9.03
C ALA A 312 -14.88 -3.25 10.28
N PHE A 313 -14.33 -2.99 11.47
CA PHE A 313 -14.93 -3.44 12.73
C PHE A 313 -16.26 -2.73 12.98
N ILE A 314 -16.28 -1.40 12.81
CA ILE A 314 -17.50 -0.60 12.95
C ILE A 314 -18.55 -1.06 11.94
N ALA A 315 -18.19 -1.18 10.66
CA ALA A 315 -19.09 -1.64 9.61
C ALA A 315 -19.70 -3.02 9.93
N ALA A 316 -18.93 -3.94 10.52
CA ALA A 316 -19.44 -5.25 10.95
C ALA A 316 -20.45 -5.13 12.11
N LYS A 317 -20.21 -4.25 13.10
CA LYS A 317 -21.21 -3.96 14.17
C LYS A 317 -22.47 -3.33 13.59
N LEU A 318 -22.34 -2.37 12.68
CA LEU A 318 -23.50 -1.74 12.01
C LEU A 318 -24.30 -2.74 11.18
N ALA A 319 -23.64 -3.69 10.54
CA ALA A 319 -24.27 -4.78 9.80
C ALA A 319 -25.07 -5.74 10.70
N LEU A 320 -24.76 -5.82 11.99
CA LEU A 320 -25.56 -6.51 13.01
C LEU A 320 -26.72 -5.65 13.56
N GLY A 321 -26.80 -4.39 13.14
CA GLY A 321 -27.87 -3.47 13.49
C GLY A 321 -27.58 -2.54 14.66
N TYR A 322 -26.33 -2.45 15.13
CA TYR A 322 -25.91 -1.42 16.09
C TYR A 322 -26.00 -0.01 15.49
N SER A 323 -26.20 1.00 16.33
CA SER A 323 -26.00 2.41 15.98
C SER A 323 -24.55 2.84 16.18
N LEU A 324 -24.09 3.82 15.41
CA LEU A 324 -22.80 4.49 15.63
C LEU A 324 -22.66 5.07 17.05
N THR A 325 -23.78 5.43 17.69
CA THR A 325 -23.79 5.96 19.06
C THR A 325 -23.65 4.88 20.14
N GLU A 326 -23.90 3.61 19.79
CA GLU A 326 -23.81 2.46 20.70
C GLU A 326 -22.43 1.79 20.66
N VAL A 327 -21.69 1.95 19.56
CA VAL A 327 -20.35 1.37 19.41
C VAL A 327 -19.32 2.29 20.07
N ASN A 328 -18.51 1.74 20.97
CA ASN A 328 -17.45 2.50 21.64
C ASN A 328 -16.25 2.75 20.70
N ASN A 329 -15.61 3.92 20.83
CA ASN A 329 -14.32 4.19 20.22
C ASN A 329 -13.22 3.38 20.96
N SER A 330 -12.62 2.42 20.26
CA SER A 330 -11.58 1.52 20.80
C SER A 330 -10.29 2.24 21.21
N ILE A 331 -10.00 3.40 20.63
CA ILE A 331 -8.79 4.19 20.93
C ILE A 331 -8.94 4.96 22.23
N THR A 332 -10.00 5.75 22.38
CA THR A 332 -10.21 6.60 23.57
C THR A 332 -10.88 5.85 24.71
N LYS A 333 -11.70 4.84 24.40
CA LYS A 333 -12.55 4.05 25.30
C LYS A 333 -13.55 4.86 26.14
N VAL A 334 -13.70 6.14 25.85
CA VAL A 334 -14.59 7.06 26.58
C VAL A 334 -15.53 7.84 25.66
N THR A 335 -15.35 7.73 24.33
CA THR A 335 -16.25 8.31 23.33
C THR A 335 -16.95 7.19 22.55
N ALA A 336 -18.07 7.51 21.88
CA ALA A 336 -18.70 6.63 20.91
C ALA A 336 -17.96 6.68 19.56
N ALA A 337 -18.36 5.82 18.62
CA ALA A 337 -17.88 5.79 17.24
C ALA A 337 -18.55 6.87 16.36
N CYS A 338 -19.63 7.51 16.82
CA CYS A 338 -20.35 8.54 16.07
C CYS A 338 -19.64 9.91 16.06
N PHE A 339 -18.47 10.02 15.44
CA PHE A 339 -17.72 11.28 15.27
C PHE A 339 -16.89 11.25 13.98
N GLU A 340 -16.41 12.42 13.55
CA GLU A 340 -15.45 12.53 12.44
C GLU A 340 -14.06 12.76 13.02
N PRO A 341 -13.07 11.87 12.75
CA PRO A 341 -11.71 12.02 13.25
C PRO A 341 -11.04 13.36 12.89
N ALA A 342 -10.21 13.84 13.81
CA ALA A 342 -9.32 14.99 13.60
C ALA A 342 -7.86 14.54 13.71
N LEU A 343 -7.04 14.92 12.72
CA LEU A 343 -5.63 14.50 12.61
C LEU A 343 -4.74 15.72 12.81
N ASP A 344 -3.79 15.66 13.74
CA ASP A 344 -2.77 16.69 13.99
C ASP A 344 -1.41 16.35 13.34
N TYR A 345 -1.48 15.51 12.31
CA TYR A 345 -0.39 15.02 11.48
C TYR A 345 -0.87 14.84 10.03
N CYS A 346 0.08 14.60 9.14
CA CYS A 346 -0.13 14.34 7.73
C CYS A 346 0.29 12.90 7.41
N VAL A 347 -0.55 12.20 6.66
CA VAL A 347 -0.31 10.85 6.17
C VAL A 347 -0.06 10.89 4.67
N VAL A 348 0.97 10.21 4.20
CA VAL A 348 1.28 10.07 2.78
C VAL A 348 1.34 8.59 2.42
N LYS A 349 0.51 8.18 1.46
CA LYS A 349 0.56 6.87 0.82
C LYS A 349 1.26 6.97 -0.53
N ILE A 350 2.13 6.02 -0.82
CA ILE A 350 2.75 5.85 -2.15
C ILE A 350 2.55 4.40 -2.59
N PRO A 351 2.11 4.16 -3.84
CA PRO A 351 2.02 2.81 -4.38
C PRO A 351 3.41 2.19 -4.57
N ARG A 352 3.48 0.86 -4.54
CA ARG A 352 4.68 0.08 -4.79
C ARG A 352 4.56 -0.63 -6.15
N TRP A 353 5.54 -0.42 -7.03
CA TRP A 353 5.55 -0.99 -8.39
C TRP A 353 6.71 -1.95 -8.67
N ASP A 354 6.43 -3.12 -9.24
CA ASP A 354 7.48 -4.07 -9.69
C ASP A 354 7.64 -4.11 -11.21
N LEU A 355 7.42 -2.96 -11.88
CA LEU A 355 7.42 -2.83 -13.34
C LEU A 355 8.74 -3.27 -14.00
N THR A 356 9.86 -3.19 -13.29
CA THR A 356 11.18 -3.63 -13.78
C THR A 356 11.27 -5.13 -14.02
N LYS A 357 10.43 -5.95 -13.37
CA LYS A 357 10.32 -7.39 -13.61
C LYS A 357 9.66 -7.70 -14.96
N PHE A 358 8.93 -6.74 -15.55
CA PHE A 358 8.16 -6.93 -16.78
C PHE A 358 8.75 -6.16 -17.97
N ARG A 359 9.59 -6.82 -18.78
CA ARG A 359 10.32 -6.15 -19.89
C ARG A 359 9.45 -5.60 -21.03
N LYS A 360 8.26 -6.17 -21.25
CA LYS A 360 7.37 -5.82 -22.38
C LYS A 360 6.15 -4.99 -21.96
N VAL A 361 6.07 -4.59 -20.69
CA VAL A 361 4.93 -3.84 -20.15
C VAL A 361 5.29 -2.35 -20.13
N SER A 362 4.32 -1.50 -20.47
CA SER A 362 4.47 -0.05 -20.36
C SER A 362 4.64 0.38 -18.91
N LYS A 363 5.63 1.23 -18.65
CA LYS A 363 5.88 1.83 -17.33
C LYS A 363 4.99 3.03 -17.00
N LEU A 364 4.25 3.54 -18.00
CA LEU A 364 3.32 4.63 -17.80
C LEU A 364 2.24 4.21 -16.79
N ILE A 365 1.99 5.06 -15.81
CA ILE A 365 0.86 4.91 -14.88
C ILE A 365 -0.31 5.77 -15.39
N GLY A 366 -1.53 5.37 -15.06
CA GLY A 366 -2.75 6.00 -15.57
C GLY A 366 -3.97 5.44 -14.86
N SER A 367 -5.10 5.40 -15.56
CA SER A 367 -6.36 4.92 -14.99
C SER A 367 -6.40 3.41 -14.71
N GLU A 368 -5.47 2.63 -15.25
CA GLU A 368 -5.33 1.19 -14.99
C GLU A 368 -4.24 0.92 -13.94
N MET A 369 -4.60 0.18 -12.89
CA MET A 369 -3.69 -0.20 -11.81
C MET A 369 -2.60 -1.19 -12.25
N LYS A 370 -1.38 -0.96 -11.75
CA LYS A 370 -0.18 -1.79 -11.95
C LYS A 370 0.67 -1.96 -10.70
N SER A 371 0.39 -1.19 -9.65
CA SER A 371 0.98 -1.31 -8.33
C SER A 371 0.63 -2.66 -7.70
N VAL A 372 1.61 -3.22 -6.99
CA VAL A 372 1.55 -4.56 -6.37
C VAL A 372 1.38 -4.50 -4.85
N GLY A 373 1.33 -3.29 -4.30
CA GLY A 373 1.17 -2.99 -2.89
C GLY A 373 1.28 -1.49 -2.66
N GLU A 374 1.34 -1.07 -1.41
CA GLU A 374 1.49 0.33 -1.03
C GLU A 374 2.22 0.49 0.30
N ILE A 375 2.66 1.71 0.57
CA ILE A 375 3.20 2.12 1.87
C ILE A 375 2.40 3.28 2.40
N MET A 376 2.46 3.50 3.70
CA MET A 376 1.95 4.68 4.35
C MET A 376 3.03 5.26 5.27
N ALA A 377 3.15 6.58 5.31
CA ALA A 377 4.05 7.25 6.23
C ALA A 377 3.33 8.38 6.96
N ILE A 378 3.77 8.65 8.18
CA ILE A 378 3.17 9.66 9.05
C ILE A 378 4.25 10.66 9.46
N GLY A 379 3.92 11.94 9.37
CA GLY A 379 4.76 13.05 9.83
C GLY A 379 3.91 14.27 10.14
N ARG A 380 4.42 15.22 10.93
CA ARG A 380 3.65 16.45 11.25
C ARG A 380 3.83 17.56 10.22
N LYS A 381 4.53 17.24 9.13
CA LYS A 381 4.67 18.04 7.92
C LYS A 381 4.58 17.12 6.72
N PHE A 382 4.03 17.62 5.62
CA PHE A 382 4.00 16.86 4.36
C PHE A 382 5.41 16.48 3.89
N GLU A 383 6.39 17.37 4.02
CA GLU A 383 7.78 17.08 3.66
C GLU A 383 8.34 15.88 4.44
N GLU A 384 8.06 15.83 5.75
CA GLU A 384 8.48 14.73 6.63
C GLU A 384 7.83 13.42 6.18
N ALA A 385 6.50 13.40 6.02
CA ALA A 385 5.76 12.22 5.62
C ALA A 385 6.17 11.73 4.21
N LEU A 386 6.35 12.63 3.25
CA LEU A 386 6.76 12.29 1.88
C LEU A 386 8.15 11.63 1.84
N GLN A 387 9.14 12.20 2.56
CA GLN A 387 10.49 11.63 2.55
C GLN A 387 10.53 10.25 3.21
N LYS A 388 9.81 10.06 4.33
CA LYS A 388 9.63 8.74 4.96
C LYS A 388 8.98 7.76 3.99
N ALA A 389 7.88 8.17 3.36
CA ALA A 389 7.12 7.34 2.42
C ALA A 389 7.99 6.83 1.27
N ILE A 390 8.83 7.69 0.70
CA ILE A 390 9.75 7.31 -0.38
C ILE A 390 10.77 6.26 0.09
N ARG A 391 11.36 6.41 1.28
CA ARG A 391 12.28 5.40 1.84
C ARG A 391 11.59 4.07 2.12
N MET A 392 10.35 4.12 2.62
CA MET A 392 9.52 2.94 2.90
C MET A 392 9.20 2.10 1.65
N LEU A 393 9.28 2.65 0.44
CA LEU A 393 9.13 1.86 -0.79
C LEU A 393 10.13 0.69 -0.89
N GLY A 394 11.29 0.78 -0.22
CA GLY A 394 12.26 -0.31 -0.19
C GLY A 394 12.88 -0.60 -1.56
N ILE A 395 13.03 0.45 -2.39
CA ILE A 395 13.60 0.41 -3.75
C ILE A 395 14.99 1.08 -3.85
N GLY A 396 15.65 1.33 -2.71
CA GLY A 396 16.97 1.96 -2.65
C GLY A 396 16.96 3.48 -2.85
N MET A 397 15.80 4.13 -2.67
CA MET A 397 15.68 5.59 -2.71
C MET A 397 15.74 6.16 -1.29
N GLU A 398 16.47 7.26 -1.11
CA GLU A 398 16.78 7.85 0.20
C GLU A 398 15.76 8.92 0.64
N GLY A 399 14.89 9.34 -0.27
CA GLY A 399 13.90 10.40 -0.07
C GLY A 399 13.55 11.04 -1.41
N ALA A 400 12.96 12.24 -1.40
CA ALA A 400 12.65 12.96 -2.65
C ALA A 400 13.93 13.40 -3.40
N VAL A 401 15.04 13.55 -2.67
CA VAL A 401 16.33 14.04 -3.14
C VAL A 401 17.46 13.08 -2.71
N CYS A 402 18.68 13.32 -3.21
CA CYS A 402 19.87 12.48 -2.96
C CYS A 402 19.78 11.05 -3.53
N ASN A 403 19.13 10.90 -4.69
CA ASN A 403 18.97 9.62 -5.39
C ASN A 403 19.74 9.58 -6.71
N ASP A 404 20.36 8.44 -7.00
CA ASP A 404 21.07 8.17 -8.26
C ASP A 404 20.11 7.67 -9.37
N VAL A 405 19.06 8.44 -9.66
CA VAL A 405 18.08 8.07 -10.70
C VAL A 405 18.42 8.76 -12.01
N ASP A 406 18.94 8.05 -13.01
CA ASP A 406 19.06 8.64 -14.34
C ASP A 406 17.67 8.82 -15.00
N ILE A 407 17.39 10.04 -15.46
CA ILE A 407 16.14 10.42 -16.12
C ILE A 407 16.52 11.23 -17.36
N GLU A 408 16.45 10.58 -18.51
CA GLU A 408 16.86 11.15 -19.80
C GLU A 408 16.09 12.43 -20.14
N ASN A 409 14.76 12.41 -19.98
CA ASN A 409 13.89 13.54 -20.26
C ASN A 409 12.95 13.83 -19.08
N LEU A 410 13.28 14.89 -18.32
CA LEU A 410 12.50 15.31 -17.15
C LEU A 410 11.11 15.81 -17.53
N GLU A 411 10.97 16.55 -18.64
CA GLU A 411 9.67 17.10 -19.05
C GLU A 411 8.71 15.98 -19.45
N GLU A 412 9.20 14.98 -20.20
CA GLU A 412 8.42 13.81 -20.60
C GLU A 412 7.95 13.01 -19.38
N GLU A 413 8.86 12.75 -18.42
CA GLU A 413 8.54 12.02 -17.20
C GLU A 413 7.53 12.76 -16.31
N ILE A 414 7.53 14.10 -16.31
CA ILE A 414 6.56 14.92 -15.55
C ILE A 414 5.18 14.93 -16.23
N ARG A 415 5.13 15.00 -17.56
CA ARG A 415 3.90 15.05 -18.36
C ARG A 415 3.22 13.68 -18.50
N ASN A 416 4.03 12.64 -18.71
CA ASN A 416 3.59 11.27 -18.95
C ASN A 416 4.09 10.41 -17.77
N PRO A 417 3.28 10.30 -16.70
CA PRO A 417 3.73 9.83 -15.40
C PRO A 417 4.18 8.36 -15.45
N THR A 418 5.29 8.05 -14.78
CA THR A 418 5.69 6.68 -14.40
C THR A 418 5.94 6.59 -12.89
N ASP A 419 6.43 5.44 -12.43
CA ASP A 419 6.92 5.22 -11.06
C ASP A 419 8.07 6.18 -10.65
N LYS A 420 8.64 6.93 -11.61
CA LYS A 420 9.72 7.89 -11.37
C LYS A 420 9.31 9.35 -11.26
N ARG A 421 8.03 9.67 -11.44
CA ARG A 421 7.54 11.05 -11.59
C ARG A 421 7.97 11.99 -10.45
N VAL A 422 7.85 11.54 -9.20
CA VAL A 422 8.21 12.34 -8.01
C VAL A 422 9.70 12.74 -8.01
N TYR A 423 10.58 11.85 -8.48
CA TYR A 423 12.02 12.14 -8.59
C TYR A 423 12.32 13.08 -9.75
N ALA A 424 11.57 12.98 -10.86
CA ALA A 424 11.70 13.91 -11.98
C ALA A 424 11.31 15.34 -11.57
N ILE A 425 10.26 15.49 -10.77
CA ILE A 425 9.83 16.77 -10.19
C ILE A 425 10.94 17.36 -9.32
N ALA A 426 11.47 16.58 -8.36
CA ALA A 426 12.55 17.04 -7.50
C ALA A 426 13.81 17.45 -8.31
N LYS A 427 14.19 16.65 -9.31
CA LYS A 427 15.31 16.97 -10.23
C LYS A 427 15.07 18.22 -11.07
N ALA A 428 13.85 18.45 -11.53
CA ALA A 428 13.50 19.68 -12.27
C ALA A 428 13.67 20.92 -11.37
N LEU A 429 13.20 20.85 -10.12
CA LEU A 429 13.38 21.91 -9.12
C LEU A 429 14.87 22.13 -8.77
N GLN A 430 15.65 21.06 -8.66
CA GLN A 430 17.11 21.16 -8.47
C GLN A 430 17.77 21.93 -9.61
N LYS A 431 17.36 21.68 -10.86
CA LYS A 431 17.82 22.37 -12.08
C LYS A 431 17.23 23.79 -12.25
N GLY A 432 16.37 24.25 -11.35
CA GLY A 432 15.82 25.61 -11.36
C GLY A 432 14.57 25.78 -12.21
N VAL A 433 13.91 24.70 -12.64
CA VAL A 433 12.58 24.78 -13.26
C VAL A 433 11.59 25.32 -12.23
N SER A 434 10.73 26.26 -12.62
CA SER A 434 9.78 26.88 -11.70
C SER A 434 8.63 25.94 -11.32
N VAL A 435 8.10 26.12 -10.11
CA VAL A 435 6.91 25.39 -9.61
C VAL A 435 5.74 25.51 -10.59
N LYS A 436 5.48 26.72 -11.09
CA LYS A 436 4.44 26.98 -12.10
C LYS A 436 4.62 26.15 -13.36
N SER A 437 5.85 26.07 -13.89
CA SER A 437 6.12 25.28 -15.09
C SER A 437 5.87 23.79 -14.85
N ILE A 438 6.25 23.27 -13.69
CA ILE A 438 5.98 21.87 -13.31
C ILE A 438 4.47 21.64 -13.13
N HIS A 439 3.74 22.56 -12.51
CA HIS A 439 2.29 22.52 -12.41
C HIS A 439 1.63 22.49 -13.80
N ASP A 440 2.05 23.35 -14.72
CA ASP A 440 1.49 23.40 -16.07
C ASP A 440 1.67 22.08 -16.82
N MET A 441 2.79 21.38 -16.59
CA MET A 441 3.11 20.07 -17.18
C MET A 441 2.38 18.91 -16.50
N SER A 442 2.31 18.91 -15.18
CA SER A 442 1.87 17.75 -14.38
C SER A 442 0.41 17.82 -13.93
N LYS A 443 -0.11 19.04 -13.79
CA LYS A 443 -1.36 19.39 -13.12
C LYS A 443 -1.42 19.07 -11.62
N ILE A 444 -0.28 18.72 -11.01
CA ILE A 444 -0.15 18.56 -9.54
C ILE A 444 -0.29 19.94 -8.89
N ASP A 445 -1.07 20.04 -7.81
CA ASP A 445 -1.32 21.31 -7.12
C ASP A 445 -0.01 22.00 -6.70
N ASN A 446 0.05 23.33 -6.86
CA ASN A 446 1.23 24.13 -6.54
C ASN A 446 1.66 23.95 -5.08
N TRP A 447 0.71 23.72 -4.16
CA TRP A 447 1.02 23.50 -2.76
C TRP A 447 2.01 22.35 -2.57
N PHE A 448 1.76 21.17 -3.17
CA PHE A 448 2.65 20.02 -3.04
C PHE A 448 4.02 20.28 -3.68
N LEU A 449 4.04 20.95 -4.83
CA LEU A 449 5.27 21.29 -5.54
C LEU A 449 6.15 22.26 -4.75
N GLU A 450 5.56 23.25 -4.07
CA GLU A 450 6.28 24.14 -3.15
C GLU A 450 6.85 23.38 -1.95
N LYS A 451 6.14 22.38 -1.42
CA LYS A 451 6.69 21.53 -0.36
C LYS A 451 7.88 20.69 -0.82
N ILE A 452 7.85 20.15 -2.03
CA ILE A 452 9.02 19.46 -2.62
C ILE A 452 10.17 20.45 -2.83
N LYS A 453 9.87 21.69 -3.21
CA LYS A 453 10.87 22.76 -3.33
C LYS A 453 11.55 23.06 -1.99
N ASN A 454 10.82 23.06 -0.86
CA ASN A 454 11.41 23.22 0.47
C ASN A 454 12.48 22.15 0.75
N ILE A 455 12.21 20.89 0.37
CA ILE A 455 13.18 19.79 0.49
C ILE A 455 14.42 20.10 -0.35
N VAL A 456 14.25 20.47 -1.62
CA VAL A 456 15.36 20.82 -2.53
C VAL A 456 16.17 22.01 -2.01
N ASP A 457 15.54 23.00 -1.39
CA ASP A 457 16.23 24.16 -0.83
C ASP A 457 17.08 23.78 0.39
N VAL A 458 16.59 22.89 1.26
CA VAL A 458 17.38 22.37 2.41
C VAL A 458 18.53 21.48 1.94
N GLU A 459 18.32 20.65 0.91
CA GLU A 459 19.39 19.89 0.27
C GLU A 459 20.53 20.81 -0.19
N LYS A 460 20.19 21.90 -0.91
CA LYS A 460 21.17 22.91 -1.36
C LYS A 460 21.90 23.61 -0.22
N LYS A 461 21.26 23.81 0.94
CA LYS A 461 21.92 24.36 2.14
C LYS A 461 22.89 23.34 2.76
N LEU A 462 22.46 22.09 2.90
CA LEU A 462 23.27 20.99 3.46
C LEU A 462 24.51 20.69 2.60
N ALA A 463 24.37 20.71 1.27
CA ALA A 463 25.49 20.48 0.34
C ALA A 463 26.62 21.53 0.43
N LYS A 464 26.38 22.69 1.07
CA LYS A 464 27.37 23.77 1.24
C LYS A 464 28.16 23.68 2.55
N VAL A 465 27.82 22.74 3.43
CA VAL A 465 28.47 22.54 4.73
C VAL A 465 29.04 21.12 4.83
N ASN A 466 29.89 20.91 5.82
CA ASN A 466 30.35 19.57 6.18
C ASN A 466 29.92 19.28 7.63
N ILE A 467 30.13 18.05 8.10
CA ILE A 467 29.67 17.64 9.43
C ILE A 467 30.22 18.51 10.58
N ASN A 468 31.42 19.08 10.43
CA ASN A 468 32.05 19.92 11.45
C ASN A 468 31.51 21.36 11.45
N THR A 469 30.99 21.84 10.31
CA THR A 469 30.41 23.19 10.16
C THR A 469 28.88 23.18 10.18
N LEU A 470 28.25 22.01 10.23
CA LEU A 470 26.80 21.84 10.27
C LEU A 470 26.23 22.35 11.60
N LYS A 471 25.52 23.48 11.53
CA LYS A 471 24.85 24.08 12.69
C LYS A 471 23.63 23.26 13.10
N ILE A 472 23.38 23.19 14.41
CA ILE A 472 22.20 22.52 14.99
C ILE A 472 20.87 22.99 14.38
N ALA A 473 20.74 24.27 14.05
CA ALA A 473 19.53 24.82 13.46
C ALA A 473 19.21 24.20 12.08
N LEU A 474 20.22 24.08 11.21
CA LEU A 474 20.06 23.46 9.89
C LEU A 474 19.86 21.95 9.99
N LEU A 475 20.57 21.29 10.91
CA LEU A 475 20.36 19.87 11.16
C LEU A 475 18.92 19.61 11.65
N LYS A 476 18.43 20.42 12.60
CA LYS A 476 17.04 20.34 13.09
C LYS A 476 16.03 20.62 11.98
N GLU A 477 16.24 21.66 11.17
CA GLU A 477 15.40 21.96 9.99
C GLU A 477 15.33 20.74 9.05
N ALA A 478 16.47 20.14 8.72
CA ALA A 478 16.55 18.95 7.88
C ALA A 478 15.78 17.76 8.47
N LYS A 479 16.00 17.42 9.74
CA LYS A 479 15.28 16.30 10.39
C LYS A 479 13.77 16.57 10.47
N GLN A 480 13.36 17.82 10.71
CA GLN A 480 11.95 18.22 10.72
C GLN A 480 11.26 18.17 9.35
N LEU A 481 12.03 18.20 8.25
CA LEU A 481 11.52 17.96 6.90
C LEU A 481 11.71 16.50 6.46
N GLY A 482 12.12 15.60 7.35
CA GLY A 482 12.23 14.16 7.08
C GLY A 482 13.52 13.70 6.41
N PHE A 483 14.59 14.51 6.42
CA PHE A 483 15.90 14.05 5.90
C PHE A 483 16.44 12.91 6.77
N SER A 484 16.84 11.80 6.15
CA SER A 484 17.53 10.70 6.84
C SER A 484 18.98 11.06 7.16
N ASP A 485 19.55 10.33 8.12
CA ASP A 485 20.96 10.44 8.48
C ASP A 485 21.84 10.07 7.27
N ILE A 486 21.42 9.13 6.40
CA ILE A 486 22.09 8.81 5.13
C ILE A 486 22.08 9.98 4.15
N GLN A 487 20.94 10.67 3.95
CA GLN A 487 20.88 11.84 3.06
C GLN A 487 21.82 12.95 3.55
N ILE A 488 21.79 13.24 4.85
CA ILE A 488 22.68 14.24 5.46
C ILE A 488 24.15 13.80 5.32
N ALA A 489 24.44 12.51 5.49
CA ALA A 489 25.78 11.97 5.34
C ALA A 489 26.32 12.15 3.92
N LYS A 490 25.51 11.80 2.90
CA LYS A 490 25.82 12.02 1.48
C LYS A 490 26.11 13.49 1.19
N LEU A 491 25.25 14.40 1.65
CA LEU A 491 25.37 15.84 1.40
C LEU A 491 26.56 16.50 2.12
N THR A 492 26.92 15.99 3.30
CA THR A 492 28.04 16.52 4.10
C THR A 492 29.34 15.73 3.95
N LYS A 493 29.37 14.76 3.02
CA LYS A 493 30.52 13.91 2.66
C LYS A 493 31.10 13.16 3.86
N THR A 494 30.22 12.47 4.59
CA THR A 494 30.55 11.65 5.77
C THR A 494 29.74 10.35 5.73
N ASP A 495 29.75 9.58 6.82
CA ASP A 495 28.99 8.34 6.98
C ASP A 495 27.75 8.54 7.87
N GLU A 496 26.77 7.64 7.74
CA GLU A 496 25.51 7.65 8.48
C GLU A 496 25.72 7.66 10.00
N LEU A 497 26.68 6.86 10.51
CA LEU A 497 26.95 6.77 11.95
C LEU A 497 27.53 8.07 12.50
N SER A 498 28.34 8.79 11.73
CA SER A 498 28.86 10.10 12.12
C SER A 498 27.74 11.13 12.26
N VAL A 499 26.77 11.16 11.35
CA VAL A 499 25.58 12.02 11.47
C VAL A 499 24.74 11.63 12.69
N ARG A 500 24.47 10.33 12.87
CA ARG A 500 23.75 9.81 14.04
C ARG A 500 24.42 10.24 15.35
N ARG A 501 25.74 10.09 15.47
CA ARG A 501 26.51 10.50 16.66
C ARG A 501 26.40 12.00 16.92
N LEU A 502 26.54 12.83 15.88
CA LEU A 502 26.37 14.28 15.99
C LEU A 502 24.97 14.62 16.52
N ARG A 503 23.95 14.01 15.93
CA ARG A 503 22.55 14.20 16.27
C ARG A 503 22.26 13.83 17.73
N LYS A 504 22.72 12.67 18.19
CA LYS A 504 22.58 12.23 19.58
C LYS A 504 23.35 13.12 20.56
N ARG A 505 24.58 13.54 20.24
CA ARG A 505 25.37 14.47 21.07
C ARG A 505 24.67 15.82 21.27
N LEU A 506 23.93 16.28 20.26
CA LEU A 506 23.16 17.52 20.30
C LEU A 506 21.76 17.35 20.93
N GLY A 507 21.41 16.15 21.41
CA GLY A 507 20.08 15.86 21.96
C GLY A 507 18.95 15.91 20.93
N LEU A 508 19.27 15.83 19.63
CA LEU A 508 18.29 15.92 18.56
C LEU A 508 17.75 14.52 18.22
N VAL A 509 16.85 14.00 19.05
CA VAL A 509 16.21 12.69 18.84
C VAL A 509 14.75 12.87 18.42
N PRO A 510 14.15 11.92 17.68
CA PRO A 510 12.74 12.01 17.36
C PRO A 510 11.90 11.80 18.63
N TYR A 511 10.69 12.35 18.61
CA TYR A 511 9.67 12.14 19.62
C TYR A 511 8.64 11.10 19.17
N VAL A 512 8.11 10.35 20.11
CA VAL A 512 7.03 9.37 19.92
C VAL A 512 5.70 10.08 20.06
N LYS A 513 4.86 10.00 19.03
CA LYS A 513 3.52 10.58 19.01
C LYS A 513 2.46 9.52 18.84
N GLN A 514 1.30 9.74 19.48
CA GLN A 514 0.15 8.84 19.39
C GLN A 514 -0.78 9.22 18.24
N ILE A 515 -1.40 8.19 17.65
CA ILE A 515 -2.57 8.32 16.80
C ILE A 515 -3.78 8.11 17.69
N ASP A 516 -4.53 9.20 17.92
CA ASP A 516 -5.58 9.25 18.93
C ASP A 516 -6.98 9.52 18.38
N THR A 517 -7.12 9.68 17.06
CA THR A 517 -8.35 9.97 16.30
C THR A 517 -9.00 11.33 16.57
N LEU A 518 -8.53 12.12 17.53
CA LEU A 518 -9.17 13.36 18.00
C LEU A 518 -8.20 14.53 18.21
N ALA A 519 -7.02 14.49 17.59
CA ALA A 519 -6.01 15.54 17.68
C ALA A 519 -5.72 15.97 19.15
N ALA A 520 -5.55 14.99 20.03
CA ALA A 520 -5.33 15.14 21.46
C ALA A 520 -6.45 15.81 22.28
N GLU A 521 -7.68 15.95 21.74
CA GLU A 521 -8.84 16.41 22.52
C GLU A 521 -9.14 15.43 23.68
N TYR A 522 -9.02 14.12 23.41
CA TYR A 522 -9.13 13.06 24.40
C TYR A 522 -7.86 12.19 24.42
N PRO A 523 -7.44 11.70 25.59
CA PRO A 523 -6.26 10.85 25.69
C PRO A 523 -6.52 9.47 25.09
N ALA A 524 -5.63 9.01 24.19
CA ALA A 524 -5.64 7.63 23.70
C ALA A 524 -5.26 6.63 24.79
N LYS A 525 -5.92 5.47 24.77
CA LYS A 525 -5.59 4.30 25.60
C LYS A 525 -4.78 3.24 24.84
N THR A 526 -4.59 3.43 23.54
CA THR A 526 -3.81 2.58 22.65
C THR A 526 -2.42 3.20 22.42
N ASN A 527 -1.42 2.34 22.21
CA ASN A 527 -0.08 2.77 21.82
C ASN A 527 0.09 2.57 20.32
N TYR A 528 -0.68 3.32 19.54
CA TYR A 528 -0.50 3.40 18.08
C TYR A 528 0.34 4.64 17.77
N LEU A 529 1.56 4.45 17.27
CA LEU A 529 2.65 5.41 17.40
C LEU A 529 3.34 5.71 16.06
N TYR A 530 3.91 6.90 15.96
CA TYR A 530 4.87 7.28 14.91
C TYR A 530 5.96 8.17 15.51
N LEU A 531 7.13 8.23 14.84
CA LEU A 531 8.23 9.11 15.25
C LEU A 531 8.19 10.44 14.49
N THR A 532 8.53 11.54 15.15
CA THR A 532 8.68 12.84 14.48
C THR A 532 9.67 13.78 15.17
N TYR A 533 10.34 14.61 14.39
CA TYR A 533 11.16 15.72 14.93
C TYR A 533 10.36 17.01 15.16
N ASN A 534 9.09 17.04 14.76
CA ASN A 534 8.16 18.16 14.93
C ASN A 534 7.37 18.05 16.25
N GLY A 535 8.04 17.58 17.31
CA GLY A 535 7.51 17.45 18.66
C GLY A 535 8.39 18.16 19.70
N SER A 536 7.91 18.16 20.94
CA SER A 536 8.63 18.69 22.11
C SER A 536 8.75 17.69 23.26
N ARG A 537 7.98 16.60 23.23
CA ARG A 537 7.99 15.49 24.21
C ARG A 537 7.36 14.24 23.59
N ASP A 538 7.67 13.09 24.16
CA ASP A 538 6.97 11.83 23.86
C ASP A 538 5.55 11.87 24.46
N ASP A 539 4.58 11.25 23.80
CA ASP A 539 3.18 11.18 24.29
C ASP A 539 2.97 10.01 25.25
N ILE A 540 3.88 9.02 25.25
CA ILE A 540 3.82 7.84 26.10
C ILE A 540 5.08 7.68 26.94
N GLU A 541 4.98 6.87 27.99
CA GLU A 541 6.15 6.34 28.67
C GLU A 541 6.85 5.27 27.80
N VAL A 542 8.13 5.50 27.54
CA VAL A 542 9.02 4.62 26.77
C VAL A 542 9.95 3.89 27.73
N GLY A 543 10.34 2.67 27.37
CA GLY A 543 11.25 1.87 28.21
C GLY A 543 10.54 1.08 29.30
N GLN A 544 10.16 -0.16 28.98
CA GLN A 544 9.62 -1.14 29.91
C GLN A 544 10.50 -2.40 29.91
N GLN A 545 10.45 -3.18 30.99
CA GLN A 545 11.17 -4.45 31.04
C GLN A 545 10.52 -5.50 30.13
N ASN A 546 11.32 -6.45 29.64
CA ASN A 546 10.87 -7.61 28.85
C ASN A 546 10.11 -7.22 27.56
N GLN A 547 10.53 -6.15 26.89
CA GLN A 547 9.99 -5.74 25.60
C GLN A 547 10.73 -6.42 24.45
N VAL A 548 9.98 -7.11 23.58
CA VAL A 548 10.49 -7.71 22.34
C VAL A 548 9.83 -7.02 21.17
N ALA A 549 10.63 -6.56 20.22
CA ALA A 549 10.13 -5.98 18.99
C ALA A 549 10.20 -6.97 17.83
N VAL A 550 9.15 -7.02 17.01
CA VAL A 550 9.10 -7.76 15.76
C VAL A 550 9.14 -6.77 14.60
N LEU A 551 10.07 -6.96 13.67
CA LEU A 551 10.17 -6.15 12.46
C LEU A 551 9.29 -6.77 11.37
N GLY A 552 8.33 -5.99 10.86
CA GLY A 552 7.42 -6.42 9.80
C GLY A 552 8.07 -6.50 8.43
N GLY A 553 7.28 -6.84 7.41
CA GLY A 553 7.78 -7.02 6.04
C GLY A 553 7.79 -5.79 5.14
N GLY A 554 7.23 -4.67 5.61
CA GLY A 554 7.03 -3.48 4.78
C GLY A 554 6.03 -3.71 3.65
N ALA A 555 6.20 -2.96 2.55
CA ALA A 555 5.29 -2.98 1.41
C ALA A 555 5.23 -4.37 0.75
N TYR A 556 4.04 -4.81 0.37
CA TYR A 556 3.92 -5.96 -0.51
C TYR A 556 4.58 -5.73 -1.87
N ARG A 557 5.19 -6.79 -2.39
CA ARG A 557 5.83 -6.84 -3.71
C ARG A 557 5.86 -8.28 -4.22
N ILE A 558 6.18 -8.48 -5.49
CA ILE A 558 6.22 -9.84 -6.06
C ILE A 558 7.33 -10.62 -5.35
N GLY A 559 6.94 -11.72 -4.67
CA GLY A 559 7.82 -12.56 -3.87
C GLY A 559 7.95 -12.16 -2.39
N SER A 560 7.15 -11.18 -1.95
CA SER A 560 7.00 -10.81 -0.53
C SER A 560 5.60 -10.25 -0.31
N SER A 561 4.67 -11.11 0.11
CA SER A 561 3.26 -10.79 0.33
C SER A 561 2.83 -11.10 1.78
N VAL A 562 1.55 -11.42 1.98
CA VAL A 562 0.92 -11.59 3.31
C VAL A 562 1.54 -12.71 4.15
N GLU A 563 2.25 -13.66 3.55
CA GLU A 563 2.90 -14.75 4.27
C GLU A 563 3.87 -14.23 5.36
N PHE A 564 4.58 -13.13 5.08
CA PHE A 564 5.46 -12.51 6.07
C PHE A 564 4.69 -11.72 7.13
N ASP A 565 3.53 -11.16 6.76
CA ASP A 565 2.63 -10.53 7.74
C ASP A 565 2.07 -11.58 8.70
N TRP A 566 1.69 -12.75 8.17
CA TRP A 566 1.22 -13.90 8.94
C TRP A 566 2.26 -14.36 9.96
N CYS A 567 3.52 -14.51 9.54
CA CYS A 567 4.63 -14.87 10.42
C CYS A 567 4.84 -13.82 11.54
N CYS A 568 4.81 -12.53 11.19
CA CYS A 568 4.99 -11.44 12.14
C CYS A 568 3.87 -11.38 13.19
N VAL A 569 2.61 -11.47 12.77
CA VAL A 569 1.44 -11.47 13.67
C VAL A 569 1.49 -12.67 14.62
N ASN A 570 1.74 -13.87 14.11
CA ASN A 570 1.81 -15.07 14.96
C ASN A 570 2.97 -15.02 15.94
N SER A 571 4.10 -14.40 15.55
CA SER A 571 5.23 -14.16 16.46
C SER A 571 4.84 -13.24 17.61
N VAL A 572 4.17 -12.11 17.32
CA VAL A 572 3.66 -11.19 18.34
C VAL A 572 2.66 -11.89 19.26
N LEU A 573 1.67 -12.60 18.71
CA LEU A 573 0.67 -13.30 19.52
C LEU A 573 1.31 -14.36 20.42
N THR A 574 2.34 -15.07 19.93
CA THR A 574 3.08 -16.05 20.71
C THR A 574 3.89 -15.40 21.84
N LEU A 575 4.61 -14.31 21.55
CA LEU A 575 5.34 -13.55 22.56
C LEU A 575 4.42 -13.04 23.68
N ARG A 576 3.23 -12.53 23.33
CA ARG A 576 2.23 -12.11 24.33
C ARG A 576 1.77 -13.26 25.21
N LYS A 577 1.53 -14.45 24.63
CA LYS A 577 1.20 -15.67 25.40
C LYS A 577 2.32 -16.08 26.36
N LEU A 578 3.57 -15.83 26.00
CA LEU A 578 4.76 -16.07 26.83
C LEU A 578 5.01 -14.97 27.88
N GLY A 579 4.19 -13.92 27.91
CA GLY A 579 4.29 -12.83 28.89
C GLY A 579 5.23 -11.68 28.51
N TYR A 580 5.77 -11.66 27.29
CA TYR A 580 6.55 -10.53 26.79
C TYR A 580 5.65 -9.35 26.42
N LYS A 581 6.18 -8.14 26.61
CA LYS A 581 5.60 -6.93 26.05
C LYS A 581 6.04 -6.81 24.60
N THR A 582 5.10 -6.68 23.69
CA THR A 582 5.36 -6.79 22.25
C THR A 582 5.31 -5.44 21.57
N ILE A 583 6.33 -5.17 20.75
CA ILE A 583 6.35 -4.01 19.85
C ILE A 583 6.32 -4.53 18.42
N MET A 584 5.42 -3.98 17.59
CA MET A 584 5.47 -4.17 16.14
C MET A 584 6.03 -2.91 15.48
N ILE A 585 6.95 -3.07 14.53
CA ILE A 585 7.43 -1.98 13.67
C ILE A 585 7.13 -2.38 12.23
N ASN A 586 6.21 -1.68 11.57
CA ASN A 586 5.85 -1.93 10.17
C ASN A 586 5.12 -0.72 9.60
N TYR A 587 5.01 -0.61 8.27
CA TYR A 587 4.43 0.57 7.61
C TYR A 587 3.48 0.24 6.44
N ASN A 588 3.07 -1.02 6.30
CA ASN A 588 2.12 -1.41 5.25
C ASN A 588 0.67 -1.25 5.75
N PRO A 589 -0.13 -0.34 5.16
CA PRO A 589 -1.47 -0.05 5.66
C PRO A 589 -2.49 -1.17 5.40
N GLU A 590 -2.19 -2.10 4.49
CA GLU A 590 -3.06 -3.21 4.12
C GLU A 590 -2.98 -4.40 5.10
N THR A 591 -2.10 -4.34 6.10
CA THR A 591 -1.73 -5.50 6.92
C THR A 591 -2.45 -5.60 8.25
N VAL A 592 -2.50 -6.82 8.79
CA VAL A 592 -2.95 -7.07 10.16
C VAL A 592 -1.84 -6.74 11.16
N SER A 593 -0.55 -6.88 10.82
CA SER A 593 0.52 -6.47 11.76
C SER A 593 0.47 -4.99 12.12
N THR A 594 0.02 -4.11 11.22
CA THR A 594 -0.18 -2.68 11.50
C THR A 594 -1.54 -2.38 12.11
N ASP A 595 -2.19 -3.36 12.70
CA ASP A 595 -3.37 -3.19 13.54
C ASP A 595 -2.95 -3.04 15.01
N TYR A 596 -3.37 -1.95 15.64
CA TYR A 596 -2.89 -1.58 16.98
C TYR A 596 -3.36 -2.56 18.07
N ASP A 597 -4.34 -3.42 17.79
CA ASP A 597 -4.84 -4.42 18.74
C ASP A 597 -3.98 -5.70 18.80
N ILE A 598 -3.10 -5.91 17.81
CA ILE A 598 -2.26 -7.11 17.69
C ILE A 598 -1.10 -7.10 18.69
N CYS A 599 -0.50 -5.94 18.95
CA CYS A 599 0.68 -5.76 19.81
C CYS A 599 0.41 -4.80 20.98
N ASP A 600 1.34 -4.70 21.93
CA ASP A 600 1.23 -3.74 23.05
C ASP A 600 1.62 -2.31 22.64
N LYS A 601 2.54 -2.18 21.67
CA LYS A 601 2.94 -0.92 21.02
C LYS A 601 3.14 -1.14 19.53
N LEU A 602 2.50 -0.33 18.69
CA LEU A 602 2.67 -0.34 17.24
C LEU A 602 3.39 0.94 16.82
N TYR A 603 4.59 0.81 16.26
CA TYR A 603 5.27 1.90 15.56
C TYR A 603 5.00 1.78 14.06
N PHE A 604 4.19 2.70 13.54
CA PHE A 604 3.95 2.86 12.11
C PHE A 604 5.07 3.72 11.49
N ASP A 605 6.27 3.14 11.39
CA ASP A 605 7.47 3.86 10.98
C ASP A 605 8.44 3.00 10.16
N GLU A 606 9.52 3.62 9.68
CA GLU A 606 10.45 3.04 8.71
C GLU A 606 11.16 1.79 9.26
N LEU A 607 11.33 0.79 8.39
CA LEU A 607 12.23 -0.34 8.63
C LEU A 607 13.64 -0.01 8.12
N SER A 608 14.18 1.11 8.60
CA SER A 608 15.55 1.56 8.31
C SER A 608 16.44 1.37 9.52
N PHE A 609 17.75 1.26 9.30
CA PHE A 609 18.72 1.18 10.39
C PHE A 609 18.58 2.36 11.36
N GLU A 610 18.44 3.58 10.85
CA GLU A 610 18.26 4.79 11.66
C GLU A 610 17.05 4.69 12.61
N THR A 611 15.87 4.39 12.05
CA THR A 611 14.60 4.36 12.81
C THR A 611 14.55 3.18 13.77
N VAL A 612 14.96 1.99 13.33
CA VAL A 612 15.00 0.79 14.18
C VAL A 612 15.94 0.98 15.36
N MET A 613 17.09 1.63 15.16
CA MET A 613 18.00 1.98 16.25
C MET A 613 17.44 3.05 17.18
N ASP A 614 16.73 4.07 16.66
CA ASP A 614 16.07 5.08 17.48
C ASP A 614 15.00 4.43 18.39
N ILE A 615 14.24 3.47 17.88
CA ILE A 615 13.24 2.74 18.67
C ILE A 615 13.92 1.80 19.68
N TYR A 616 14.95 1.05 19.27
CA TYR A 616 15.70 0.15 20.15
C TYR A 616 16.21 0.84 21.41
N GLU A 617 16.86 1.98 21.22
CA GLU A 617 17.48 2.74 22.30
C GLU A 617 16.44 3.46 23.16
N LYS A 618 15.36 3.95 22.55
CA LYS A 618 14.30 4.67 23.27
C LYS A 618 13.41 3.73 24.10
N GLU A 619 13.10 2.55 23.57
CA GLU A 619 12.28 1.53 24.26
C GLU A 619 13.10 0.59 25.16
N ASN A 620 14.43 0.71 25.19
CA ASN A 620 15.30 -0.17 25.98
C ASN A 620 14.95 -1.66 25.80
N LEU A 621 14.89 -2.08 24.54
CA LEU A 621 14.38 -3.39 24.16
C LEU A 621 15.23 -4.54 24.70
N PHE A 622 14.57 -5.64 25.08
CA PHE A 622 15.24 -6.90 25.36
C PHE A 622 15.90 -7.46 24.09
N GLY A 623 15.23 -7.35 22.94
CA GLY A 623 15.79 -7.72 21.64
C GLY A 623 14.79 -7.65 20.49
N PHE A 624 15.29 -7.90 19.28
CA PHE A 624 14.50 -7.94 18.04
C PHE A 624 14.29 -9.35 17.51
N ILE A 625 13.11 -9.61 16.94
CA ILE A 625 12.90 -10.68 15.98
C ILE A 625 12.89 -10.06 14.58
N ILE A 626 13.84 -10.50 13.76
CA ILE A 626 13.99 -10.03 12.36
C ILE A 626 13.60 -11.09 11.33
N SER A 627 13.61 -12.37 11.71
CA SER A 627 13.48 -13.50 10.78
C SER A 627 12.07 -13.75 10.24
N MET A 628 11.10 -12.90 10.57
CA MET A 628 9.67 -13.12 10.28
C MET A 628 9.12 -12.17 9.21
N GLY A 629 9.82 -11.05 8.94
CA GLY A 629 9.40 -10.04 7.98
C GLY A 629 10.09 -10.12 6.60
N GLY A 630 10.77 -11.23 6.30
CA GLY A 630 11.43 -11.41 4.99
C GLY A 630 12.67 -10.52 4.81
N GLN A 631 12.93 -10.05 3.57
CA GLN A 631 14.23 -9.46 3.24
C GLN A 631 14.53 -8.14 3.96
N ILE A 632 13.52 -7.28 4.18
CA ILE A 632 13.79 -5.91 4.69
C ILE A 632 14.39 -5.97 6.10
N PRO A 633 13.83 -6.72 7.07
CA PRO A 633 14.49 -6.92 8.35
C PRO A 633 15.81 -7.70 8.26
N ASN A 634 15.92 -8.70 7.38
CA ASN A 634 17.14 -9.50 7.27
C ASN A 634 18.36 -8.66 6.85
N THR A 635 18.19 -7.69 5.95
CA THR A 635 19.31 -6.81 5.56
C THR A 635 19.78 -5.90 6.69
N LEU A 636 18.98 -5.70 7.74
CA LEU A 636 19.37 -4.96 8.94
C LEU A 636 20.16 -5.81 9.95
N ALA A 637 20.17 -7.14 9.81
CA ALA A 637 20.77 -8.06 10.78
C ALA A 637 22.23 -7.69 11.13
N MET A 638 23.08 -7.60 10.10
CA MET A 638 24.51 -7.33 10.28
C MET A 638 24.81 -5.88 10.72
N PRO A 639 24.19 -4.84 10.15
CA PRO A 639 24.32 -3.48 10.67
C PRO A 639 23.98 -3.34 12.16
N LEU A 640 22.88 -3.95 12.60
CA LEU A 640 22.44 -3.93 14.00
C LEU A 640 23.40 -4.75 14.90
N HIS A 641 23.81 -5.93 14.45
CA HIS A 641 24.76 -6.79 15.17
C HIS A 641 26.09 -6.08 15.47
N LYS A 642 26.63 -5.33 14.51
CA LYS A 642 27.89 -4.58 14.66
C LYS A 642 27.84 -3.52 15.77
N LEU A 643 26.65 -3.09 16.18
CA LEU A 643 26.45 -2.16 17.30
C LEU A 643 26.01 -2.84 18.60
N GLY A 644 26.05 -4.18 18.67
CA GLY A 644 25.71 -4.93 19.87
C GLY A 644 24.21 -4.99 20.17
N VAL A 645 23.36 -4.78 19.15
CA VAL A 645 21.91 -4.96 19.28
C VAL A 645 21.60 -6.44 19.51
N ASN A 646 20.76 -6.74 20.49
CA ASN A 646 20.34 -8.11 20.76
C ASN A 646 19.31 -8.58 19.71
N ILE A 647 19.70 -9.51 18.86
CA ILE A 647 18.84 -10.14 17.86
C ILE A 647 18.52 -11.56 18.34
N LEU A 648 17.23 -11.85 18.49
CA LEU A 648 16.72 -13.11 19.00
C LEU A 648 16.56 -14.13 17.86
N GLY A 649 16.79 -15.40 18.17
CA GLY A 649 16.71 -16.50 17.21
C GLY A 649 18.04 -16.74 16.49
N THR A 650 17.98 -17.05 15.19
CA THR A 650 19.17 -17.31 14.36
C THR A 650 20.10 -16.10 14.38
N SER A 651 21.38 -16.33 14.68
CA SER A 651 22.34 -15.24 14.80
C SER A 651 22.51 -14.48 13.47
N PRO A 652 22.75 -13.17 13.49
CA PRO A 652 23.05 -12.39 12.29
C PRO A 652 24.21 -12.96 11.46
N VAL A 653 25.22 -13.51 12.12
CA VAL A 653 26.36 -14.17 11.47
C VAL A 653 25.92 -15.45 10.75
N SER A 654 25.00 -16.22 11.34
CA SER A 654 24.45 -17.42 10.69
C SER A 654 23.56 -17.07 9.49
N ILE A 655 22.77 -15.99 9.57
CA ILE A 655 21.99 -15.48 8.44
C ILE A 655 22.92 -15.08 7.30
N ASP A 656 23.95 -14.29 7.61
CA ASP A 656 24.96 -13.85 6.65
C ASP A 656 25.74 -15.03 6.03
N ASN A 657 26.05 -16.07 6.81
CA ASN A 657 26.64 -17.30 6.28
C ASN A 657 25.74 -18.06 5.30
N ALA A 658 24.41 -17.94 5.44
CA ALA A 658 23.44 -18.60 4.56
C ALA A 658 23.08 -17.76 3.33
N GLU A 659 23.01 -16.43 3.47
CA GLU A 659 22.65 -15.51 2.37
C GLU A 659 23.86 -15.17 1.47
N ASP A 660 25.07 -15.13 2.02
CA ASP A 660 26.29 -14.95 1.24
C ASP A 660 26.65 -16.26 0.53
N ARG A 661 26.67 -16.24 -0.81
CA ARG A 661 26.90 -17.45 -1.60
C ARG A 661 28.27 -18.07 -1.36
N ASN A 662 29.32 -17.27 -1.17
CA ASN A 662 30.66 -17.79 -0.92
C ASN A 662 30.68 -18.51 0.43
N LYS A 663 30.14 -17.87 1.48
CA LYS A 663 30.10 -18.46 2.83
C LYS A 663 29.24 -19.71 2.87
N PHE A 664 28.08 -19.68 2.21
CA PHE A 664 27.17 -20.82 2.16
C PHE A 664 27.80 -22.01 1.43
N SER A 665 28.48 -21.78 0.30
CA SER A 665 29.17 -22.84 -0.41
C SER A 665 30.29 -23.46 0.41
N ILE A 666 31.13 -22.65 1.04
CA ILE A 666 32.23 -23.15 1.88
C ILE A 666 31.65 -24.03 2.99
N LEU A 667 30.55 -23.60 3.60
CA LEU A 667 29.84 -24.39 4.61
C LEU A 667 29.35 -25.74 4.07
N LEU A 668 28.78 -25.78 2.86
CA LEU A 668 28.36 -27.05 2.25
C LEU A 668 29.56 -27.97 1.96
N ASP A 669 30.67 -27.42 1.46
CA ASP A 669 31.89 -28.17 1.17
C ASP A 669 32.50 -28.76 2.46
N GLU A 670 32.54 -27.97 3.55
CA GLU A 670 32.99 -28.42 4.87
C GLU A 670 32.11 -29.55 5.44
N LEU A 671 30.80 -29.51 5.15
CA LEU A 671 29.83 -30.52 5.59
C LEU A 671 29.74 -31.73 4.65
N GLY A 672 30.43 -31.71 3.49
CA GLY A 672 30.32 -32.75 2.47
C GLY A 672 28.92 -32.84 1.84
N ILE A 673 28.21 -31.72 1.73
CA ILE A 673 26.89 -31.64 1.11
C ILE A 673 27.05 -31.22 -0.35
N ASP A 674 26.45 -32.00 -1.25
CA ASP A 674 26.52 -31.73 -2.69
C ASP A 674 25.89 -30.37 -3.06
N GLN A 675 26.54 -29.66 -3.97
CA GLN A 675 26.03 -28.43 -4.57
C GLN A 675 26.41 -28.35 -6.05
N PRO A 676 25.62 -27.64 -6.89
CA PRO A 676 25.98 -27.44 -8.29
C PRO A 676 27.33 -26.71 -8.41
N GLU A 677 28.15 -27.10 -9.37
CA GLU A 677 29.38 -26.36 -9.71
C GLU A 677 29.04 -24.88 -9.95
N TRP A 678 29.71 -23.98 -9.24
CA TRP A 678 29.45 -22.56 -9.32
C TRP A 678 30.75 -21.75 -9.19
N ASN A 679 30.71 -20.49 -9.61
CA ASN A 679 31.79 -19.54 -9.41
C ASN A 679 31.26 -18.10 -9.35
N GLU A 680 31.94 -17.25 -8.60
CA GLU A 680 31.68 -15.81 -8.53
C GLU A 680 32.61 -15.10 -9.52
N LEU A 681 32.04 -14.44 -10.52
CA LEU A 681 32.80 -13.94 -11.66
C LEU A 681 32.54 -12.45 -11.86
N THR A 682 33.62 -11.69 -11.99
CA THR A 682 33.58 -10.22 -12.09
C THR A 682 33.70 -9.73 -13.53
N ASN A 683 34.14 -10.59 -14.46
CA ASN A 683 34.30 -10.24 -15.86
C ASN A 683 33.76 -11.31 -16.82
N ILE A 684 33.37 -10.85 -18.01
CA ILE A 684 32.72 -11.70 -19.03
C ILE A 684 33.69 -12.79 -19.54
N ALA A 685 34.99 -12.52 -19.62
CA ALA A 685 35.96 -13.49 -20.12
C ALA A 685 36.05 -14.73 -19.21
N GLU A 686 36.07 -14.52 -17.88
CA GLU A 686 36.04 -15.60 -16.91
C GLU A 686 34.70 -16.34 -16.91
N ALA A 687 33.58 -15.63 -17.05
CA ALA A 687 32.25 -16.23 -17.21
C ALA A 687 32.20 -17.20 -18.40
N LYS A 688 32.76 -16.81 -19.54
CA LYS A 688 32.86 -17.66 -20.73
C LYS A 688 33.76 -18.87 -20.50
N LYS A 689 34.90 -18.69 -19.82
CA LYS A 689 35.82 -19.78 -19.48
C LYS A 689 35.14 -20.79 -18.54
N PHE A 690 34.43 -20.31 -17.53
CA PHE A 690 33.64 -21.15 -16.63
C PHE A 690 32.55 -21.90 -17.39
N GLY A 691 31.80 -21.23 -18.26
CA GLY A 691 30.75 -21.89 -19.04
C GLY A 691 31.25 -22.96 -20.01
N LYS A 692 32.47 -22.81 -20.56
CA LYS A 692 33.12 -23.87 -21.35
C LYS A 692 33.58 -25.05 -20.51
N LYS A 693 34.00 -24.80 -19.26
CA LYS A 693 34.44 -25.84 -18.32
C LYS A 693 33.26 -26.66 -17.81
N VAL A 694 32.21 -25.99 -17.34
CA VAL A 694 31.07 -26.60 -16.62
C VAL A 694 29.96 -27.07 -17.55
N GLY A 695 29.87 -26.47 -18.75
CA GLY A 695 28.88 -26.83 -19.76
C GLY A 695 27.51 -26.17 -19.53
N TYR A 696 26.88 -25.74 -20.62
CA TYR A 696 25.54 -25.13 -20.62
C TYR A 696 24.42 -26.18 -20.44
N PRO A 697 23.22 -25.80 -19.97
CA PRO A 697 22.81 -24.47 -19.51
C PRO A 697 23.40 -24.08 -18.15
N LEU A 698 23.44 -22.77 -17.89
CA LEU A 698 23.95 -22.18 -16.64
C LEU A 698 22.92 -21.19 -16.07
N LEU A 699 22.89 -21.06 -14.75
CA LEU A 699 22.09 -20.09 -14.03
C LEU A 699 22.97 -18.92 -13.59
N VAL A 700 22.59 -17.71 -14.01
CA VAL A 700 23.26 -16.45 -13.66
C VAL A 700 22.38 -15.69 -12.68
N ARG A 701 22.94 -15.28 -11.53
CA ARG A 701 22.22 -14.54 -10.48
C ARG A 701 23.08 -13.51 -9.75
N PRO A 702 22.48 -12.41 -9.25
CA PRO A 702 23.14 -11.52 -8.29
C PRO A 702 23.19 -12.12 -6.88
N SER A 703 24.16 -11.71 -6.06
CA SER A 703 24.21 -12.05 -4.62
C SER A 703 23.19 -11.23 -3.81
N TYR A 704 22.71 -11.76 -2.65
CA TYR A 704 21.77 -11.11 -1.72
C TYR A 704 20.38 -10.75 -2.28
N VAL A 705 19.80 -11.61 -3.13
CA VAL A 705 18.49 -11.37 -3.76
C VAL A 705 17.53 -12.54 -3.52
N LEU A 706 16.32 -12.23 -3.04
CA LEU A 706 15.18 -13.17 -2.99
C LEU A 706 14.31 -13.08 -4.27
N SER A 707 13.55 -14.14 -4.55
CA SER A 707 12.51 -14.19 -5.59
C SER A 707 12.98 -14.09 -7.04
N GLY A 708 14.21 -14.53 -7.34
CA GLY A 708 14.64 -14.65 -8.73
C GLY A 708 14.90 -13.33 -9.46
N ALA A 709 14.93 -12.20 -8.75
CA ALA A 709 15.07 -10.90 -9.40
C ALA A 709 16.43 -10.79 -10.10
N ALA A 710 16.40 -10.44 -11.39
CA ALA A 710 17.58 -10.41 -12.26
C ALA A 710 18.34 -11.76 -12.36
N MET A 711 17.64 -12.89 -12.23
CA MET A 711 18.18 -14.22 -12.55
C MET A 711 17.84 -14.63 -14.00
N ALA A 712 18.73 -15.37 -14.65
CA ALA A 712 18.46 -15.96 -15.95
C ALA A 712 19.19 -17.28 -16.17
N VAL A 713 18.51 -18.20 -16.86
CA VAL A 713 19.15 -19.38 -17.44
C VAL A 713 19.72 -18.99 -18.80
N VAL A 714 21.02 -19.22 -18.99
CA VAL A 714 21.74 -18.97 -20.24
C VAL A 714 22.07 -20.29 -20.89
N GLN A 715 21.72 -20.42 -22.16
CA GLN A 715 21.79 -21.68 -22.92
C GLN A 715 23.11 -21.81 -23.70
N ASN A 716 23.82 -20.71 -23.92
CA ASN A 716 25.07 -20.66 -24.68
C ASN A 716 25.86 -19.39 -24.33
N GLU A 717 27.08 -19.29 -24.89
CA GLU A 717 28.00 -18.18 -24.65
C GLU A 717 27.42 -16.81 -25.06
N LYS A 718 26.65 -16.77 -26.14
CA LYS A 718 26.06 -15.53 -26.67
C LYS A 718 24.95 -15.00 -25.75
N ASP A 719 24.14 -15.90 -25.21
CA ASP A 719 23.10 -15.55 -24.23
C ASP A 719 23.70 -15.04 -22.92
N MET A 720 24.79 -15.67 -22.47
CA MET A 720 25.55 -15.23 -21.30
C MET A 720 26.11 -13.81 -21.47
N GLU A 721 26.78 -13.54 -22.58
CA GLU A 721 27.35 -12.22 -22.86
C GLU A 721 26.28 -11.14 -22.95
N LYS A 722 25.15 -11.43 -23.62
CA LYS A 722 24.01 -10.52 -23.70
C LYS A 722 23.40 -10.23 -22.33
N PHE A 723 23.36 -11.22 -21.45
CA PHE A 723 22.82 -11.06 -20.10
C PHE A 723 23.77 -10.29 -19.18
N LEU A 724 25.05 -10.65 -19.14
CA LEU A 724 26.05 -9.99 -18.29
C LEU A 724 26.24 -8.52 -18.67
N ASN A 725 26.23 -8.16 -19.96
CA ASN A 725 26.26 -6.77 -20.39
C ASN A 725 25.06 -5.95 -19.89
N LYS A 726 23.90 -6.61 -19.69
CA LYS A 726 22.72 -5.98 -19.08
C LYS A 726 22.79 -5.96 -17.56
N ALA A 727 23.31 -7.01 -16.93
CA ALA A 727 23.40 -7.13 -15.47
C ALA A 727 24.47 -6.20 -14.88
N ALA A 728 25.61 -6.01 -15.55
CA ALA A 728 26.66 -5.07 -15.17
C ALA A 728 26.20 -3.59 -15.17
N ALA A 729 25.13 -3.28 -15.91
CA ALA A 729 24.49 -1.97 -15.87
C ALA A 729 23.55 -1.79 -14.65
N VAL A 730 23.15 -2.88 -13.98
CA VAL A 730 22.18 -2.92 -12.88
C VAL A 730 22.84 -3.04 -11.51
N SER A 731 23.98 -3.72 -11.41
CA SER A 731 24.76 -3.85 -10.16
C SER A 731 26.23 -3.54 -10.45
N LYS A 732 26.69 -2.36 -10.02
CA LYS A 732 28.11 -1.97 -10.08
C LYS A 732 28.93 -2.46 -8.89
N GLU A 733 28.26 -2.75 -7.76
CA GLU A 733 28.92 -3.01 -6.47
C GLU A 733 28.96 -4.49 -6.08
N HIS A 734 28.14 -5.35 -6.69
CA HIS A 734 28.12 -6.78 -6.37
C HIS A 734 28.48 -7.66 -7.57
N PRO A 735 29.40 -8.62 -7.40
CA PRO A 735 29.77 -9.61 -8.41
C PRO A 735 28.59 -10.54 -8.78
N VAL A 736 28.69 -11.19 -9.94
CA VAL A 736 27.66 -12.10 -10.46
C VAL A 736 28.03 -13.54 -10.18
N VAL A 737 27.09 -14.31 -9.64
CA VAL A 737 27.24 -15.74 -9.37
C VAL A 737 26.73 -16.52 -10.58
N ILE A 738 27.56 -17.42 -11.11
CA ILE A 738 27.20 -18.34 -12.19
C ILE A 738 27.27 -19.77 -11.65
N SER A 739 26.23 -20.56 -11.88
CA SER A 739 26.13 -21.95 -11.41
C SER A 739 25.64 -22.88 -12.52
N LYS A 740 25.98 -24.17 -12.44
CA LYS A 740 25.42 -25.18 -13.33
C LYS A 740 23.91 -25.25 -13.14
N PHE A 741 23.15 -25.10 -14.23
CA PHE A 741 21.72 -25.35 -14.19
C PHE A 741 21.48 -26.85 -14.37
N ILE A 742 20.77 -27.46 -13.44
CA ILE A 742 20.44 -28.89 -13.46
C ILE A 742 19.10 -29.07 -14.16
N GLU A 743 19.13 -29.67 -15.34
CA GLU A 743 17.94 -29.96 -16.13
C GLU A 743 17.23 -31.22 -15.59
N ASP A 744 15.92 -31.33 -15.86
CA ASP A 744 15.08 -32.47 -15.49
C ASP A 744 15.12 -32.88 -14.00
N ALA A 745 15.48 -31.94 -13.13
CA ALA A 745 15.48 -32.13 -11.68
C ALA A 745 14.10 -31.90 -11.07
N ARG A 746 13.84 -32.56 -9.94
CA ARG A 746 12.71 -32.24 -9.06
C ARG A 746 13.18 -31.19 -8.05
N GLU A 747 12.40 -30.14 -7.88
CA GLU A 747 12.57 -29.13 -6.83
C GLU A 747 11.73 -29.52 -5.61
N ILE A 748 12.30 -29.37 -4.41
CA ILE A 748 11.68 -29.73 -3.13
C ILE A 748 11.90 -28.54 -2.19
N GLU A 749 10.82 -28.12 -1.52
CA GLU A 749 10.83 -27.11 -0.45
C GLU A 749 10.63 -27.78 0.91
#